data_AF-A0A6N6MEB4-F1
#
_entry.id   AF-A0A6N6MEB4-F1
#
_cell.length_a   1.000
_cell.length_b   1.000
_cell.length_c   1.000
_cell.angle_alpha   90.00
_cell.angle_beta   90.00
_cell.angle_gamma   90.00
#
_symmetry.space_group_name_H-M   'P 1'
#
loop_
_entity.id
_entity.type
_entity.pdbx_description
1 polymer ?
#
loop_
_entity_poly.entity_id
_entity_poly.type
_entity_poly.pdbx_seq_one_letter_code
_entity_poly.pdbx_strand_id
1 'polypeptide(L)'
;MKLITFCLLNFLLVVFSHAQTTYYCDPVGGQNSNDGSLNSPFASFGSVNWSSVGLQDNDIIYLLDGEHGTGYLGNLQFSNNILIKSVNAQKAVLTSLQINNSNHITLDGIKFDASLGSFSKEAALISGGSNATHLTLTNCLIQSASDSSVWTQADWYSNSVGGVQFRGSHINLNNNLFLNLYHAVELRGDYSLMQNNTIENFAGDAIRGLGSYSTYENNTIKNCFIEDYAINHDDAFQVYKLAGDFIVTDVTFRWNKIILFENPSQFVLDNNLIGTSMQGVINTDGSADNWVVENNLIVTDHFHGITLYGAQNCRVQNNTVIQSPLFYDTNQIPRIYIDDQNKSGQTRANMNNIIRNNICAQYTPWTYDATSTIENNIDINQNDYNNYSIYFSDYPNSDFQLKDSSPAVDFGVNLDLSNTDLLGNTRVYNNGVVDAGCYEYQGDSTTVPGGSYSINPSGDGIVSNPTDYSGTNPFLTGNSAGSPSELTLKIGGSAANGDAVTSSAILPFQLPKRPDGEVVVDAKLTVNVHYVRHWITSNIDLYGLPYSSSNQINPNDHYDEVFSMSHGTDMAIQDDYITRTEAVGSEFTPDRSVATSISGATQLMDYINAQYDAGATQGDYIFLRLNIDVPINQSSPSSLPTAGAHYFGISDETTGVNAPVLFMEFSSVLSDNENIKTLEKMIIYPNPVNQSWVTIKSHLLKQKSLIEIYSLTGSLIMKKEVSPNNTLQVQTELRLKKGIYLLKLSSGLDSRVGKLIVN
;
A
#
# COMPACT_ATOMS: atom_id res chain seq x y z
N MET A 1 53.79 5.52 -74.43
CA MET A 1 53.00 4.80 -73.40
C MET A 1 53.90 4.55 -72.19
N LYS A 2 54.00 5.50 -71.25
CA LYS A 2 54.55 5.29 -69.91
C LYS A 2 53.79 6.24 -68.96
N LEU A 3 53.25 5.63 -67.92
CA LEU A 3 52.25 6.13 -66.99
C LEU A 3 52.79 7.28 -66.12
N ILE A 4 52.00 8.34 -65.99
CA ILE A 4 52.21 9.44 -65.03
C ILE A 4 51.74 8.93 -63.66
N THR A 5 52.62 8.95 -62.66
CA THR A 5 52.28 8.60 -61.26
C THR A 5 51.92 9.89 -60.52
N PHE A 6 50.66 10.02 -60.11
CA PHE A 6 50.17 11.06 -59.21
C PHE A 6 50.64 10.72 -57.78
N CYS A 7 51.40 11.61 -57.14
CA CYS A 7 51.61 11.57 -55.70
C CYS A 7 50.38 12.16 -55.00
N LEU A 8 49.58 11.33 -54.34
CA LEU A 8 48.62 11.79 -53.34
C LEU A 8 49.38 12.19 -52.07
N LEU A 9 49.30 13.47 -51.71
CA LEU A 9 49.78 13.99 -50.45
C LEU A 9 48.73 13.66 -49.37
N ASN A 10 49.00 12.66 -48.53
CA ASN A 10 48.20 12.38 -47.33
C ASN A 10 48.43 13.49 -46.31
N PHE A 11 47.44 14.35 -46.09
CA PHE A 11 47.37 15.19 -44.90
C PHE A 11 46.98 14.31 -43.72
N LEU A 12 47.96 13.95 -42.87
CA LEU A 12 47.71 13.42 -41.54
C LEU A 12 47.05 14.55 -40.72
N LEU A 13 45.74 14.46 -40.47
CA LEU A 13 45.08 15.23 -39.43
C LEU A 13 45.55 14.68 -38.07
N VAL A 14 46.55 15.33 -37.49
CA VAL A 14 46.91 15.11 -36.08
C VAL A 14 45.80 15.74 -35.25
N VAL A 15 44.89 14.92 -34.72
CA VAL A 15 43.96 15.34 -33.68
C VAL A 15 44.80 15.52 -32.41
N PHE A 16 45.15 16.77 -32.10
CA PHE A 16 45.72 17.09 -30.80
C PHE A 16 44.62 16.92 -29.76
N SER A 17 44.66 15.83 -28.98
CA SER A 17 43.98 15.78 -27.68
C SER A 17 44.59 16.89 -26.83
N HIS A 18 43.86 17.98 -26.59
CA HIS A 18 44.31 18.98 -25.64
C HIS A 18 44.40 18.33 -24.26
N ALA A 19 45.52 18.55 -23.57
CA ALA A 19 45.70 18.02 -22.22
C ALA A 19 44.70 18.68 -21.28
N GLN A 20 44.10 17.88 -20.40
CA GLN A 20 43.27 18.36 -19.28
C GLN A 20 43.99 19.50 -18.55
N THR A 21 43.34 20.65 -18.47
CA THR A 21 43.83 21.81 -17.73
C THR A 21 43.12 21.91 -16.39
N THR A 22 43.84 22.35 -15.37
CA THR A 22 43.30 22.59 -14.03
C THR A 22 43.36 24.07 -13.69
N TYR A 23 42.20 24.63 -13.36
CA TYR A 23 42.04 26.01 -12.92
C TYR A 23 41.70 26.06 -11.43
N TYR A 24 42.05 27.16 -10.78
CA TYR A 24 41.78 27.44 -9.38
C TYR A 24 41.09 28.81 -9.25
N CYS A 25 40.06 28.88 -8.41
CA CYS A 25 39.44 30.12 -7.97
C CYS A 25 39.67 30.29 -6.46
N ASP A 26 40.26 31.41 -6.05
CA ASP A 26 40.49 31.78 -4.65
C ASP A 26 39.84 33.13 -4.36
N PRO A 27 38.65 33.16 -3.73
CA PRO A 27 37.90 34.39 -3.53
C PRO A 27 38.58 35.36 -2.54
N VAL A 28 39.61 34.91 -1.83
CA VAL A 28 40.39 35.73 -0.88
C VAL A 28 41.64 36.30 -1.54
N GLY A 29 42.42 35.45 -2.22
CA GLY A 29 43.75 35.81 -2.76
C GLY A 29 43.85 35.96 -4.27
N GLY A 30 42.85 35.50 -5.03
CA GLY A 30 42.89 35.44 -6.49
C GLY A 30 42.56 36.75 -7.19
N GLN A 31 42.86 36.83 -8.49
CA GLN A 31 42.54 37.97 -9.36
C GLN A 31 42.06 37.49 -10.73
N ASN A 32 41.05 38.13 -11.31
CA ASN A 32 40.54 37.77 -12.64
C ASN A 32 41.56 37.96 -13.78
N SER A 33 42.61 38.76 -13.56
CA SER A 33 43.71 38.94 -14.51
C SER A 33 44.74 37.81 -14.48
N ASN A 34 44.66 36.90 -13.50
CA ASN A 34 45.57 35.78 -13.39
C ASN A 34 45.26 34.70 -14.44
N ASP A 35 46.12 33.68 -14.56
CA ASP A 35 45.96 32.60 -15.53
C ASP A 35 45.13 31.41 -15.00
N GLY A 36 44.71 31.46 -13.73
CA GLY A 36 43.93 30.40 -13.10
C GLY A 36 44.76 29.23 -12.61
N SER A 37 46.09 29.26 -12.71
CA SER A 37 46.95 28.24 -12.13
C SER A 37 46.93 28.27 -10.60
N LEU A 38 47.42 27.21 -9.94
CA LEU A 38 47.47 27.15 -8.47
C LEU A 38 48.27 28.32 -7.84
N ASN A 39 49.33 28.78 -8.52
CA ASN A 39 50.17 29.88 -8.04
C ASN A 39 49.58 31.26 -8.33
N SER A 40 48.67 31.34 -9.30
CA SER A 40 48.01 32.56 -9.75
C SER A 40 46.52 32.26 -10.02
N PRO A 41 45.72 32.01 -8.97
CA PRO A 41 44.33 31.61 -9.12
C PRO A 41 43.47 32.78 -9.62
N PHE A 42 42.37 32.47 -10.31
CA PHE A 42 41.31 33.45 -10.56
C PHE A 42 40.70 33.93 -9.23
N ALA A 43 40.04 35.09 -9.23
CA ALA A 43 39.40 35.63 -8.03
C ALA A 43 38.26 34.73 -7.55
N SER A 44 37.09 34.76 -8.18
CA SER A 44 35.96 33.94 -7.75
C SER A 44 35.32 33.24 -8.94
N PHE A 45 34.49 32.22 -8.70
CA PHE A 45 33.84 31.54 -9.82
C PHE A 45 32.85 32.47 -10.53
N GLY A 46 32.10 33.27 -9.76
CA GLY A 46 31.11 34.20 -10.28
C GLY A 46 31.69 35.43 -10.98
N SER A 47 32.95 35.77 -10.71
CA SER A 47 33.61 36.92 -11.35
C SER A 47 34.27 36.57 -12.68
N VAL A 48 34.48 35.29 -13.00
CA VAL A 48 35.18 34.85 -14.22
C VAL A 48 34.21 34.74 -15.39
N ASN A 49 34.62 35.31 -16.53
CA ASN A 49 33.92 35.08 -17.80
C ASN A 49 34.39 33.75 -18.43
N TRP A 50 33.76 32.65 -18.03
CA TRP A 50 34.18 31.30 -18.42
C TRP A 50 34.22 31.04 -19.93
N SER A 51 33.36 31.71 -20.72
CA SER A 51 33.42 31.58 -22.18
C SER A 51 34.68 32.18 -22.80
N SER A 52 35.39 33.06 -22.08
CA SER A 52 36.65 33.67 -22.53
C SER A 52 37.89 32.90 -22.10
N VAL A 53 37.77 31.97 -21.14
CA VAL A 53 38.89 31.13 -20.66
C VAL A 53 39.26 30.07 -21.70
N GLY A 54 38.30 29.62 -22.52
CA GLY A 54 38.54 28.61 -23.54
C GLY A 54 38.62 27.19 -22.98
N LEU A 55 37.74 26.87 -22.02
CA LEU A 55 37.60 25.54 -21.41
C LEU A 55 37.51 24.45 -22.47
N GLN A 56 38.09 23.29 -22.19
CA GLN A 56 38.09 22.09 -23.03
C GLN A 56 37.49 20.89 -22.29
N ASP A 57 37.18 19.83 -23.04
CA ASP A 57 36.77 18.54 -22.50
C ASP A 57 37.72 18.08 -21.36
N ASN A 58 37.14 17.57 -20.27
CA ASN A 58 37.84 17.05 -19.09
C ASN A 58 38.57 18.08 -18.23
N ASP A 59 38.49 19.39 -18.52
CA ASP A 59 39.06 20.42 -17.65
C ASP A 59 38.48 20.36 -16.23
N ILE A 60 39.29 20.76 -15.25
CA ILE A 60 38.89 20.83 -13.83
C ILE A 60 38.99 22.27 -13.34
N ILE A 61 37.97 22.73 -12.61
CA ILE A 61 37.96 24.00 -11.89
C ILE A 61 37.84 23.69 -10.40
N TYR A 62 38.91 23.93 -9.64
CA TYR A 62 38.92 23.86 -8.19
C TYR A 62 38.48 25.18 -7.57
N LEU A 63 37.50 25.11 -6.67
CA LEU A 63 37.03 26.23 -5.87
C LEU A 63 37.63 26.11 -4.47
N LEU A 64 38.47 27.07 -4.08
CA LEU A 64 38.98 27.15 -2.71
C LEU A 64 37.85 27.61 -1.76
N ASP A 65 38.09 27.53 -0.46
CA ASP A 65 37.09 27.90 0.54
C ASP A 65 36.72 29.39 0.44
N GLY A 66 35.43 29.71 0.58
CA GLY A 66 34.95 31.08 0.62
C GLY A 66 33.76 31.34 -0.31
N GLU A 67 33.39 32.61 -0.42
CA GLU A 67 32.24 33.05 -1.22
C GLU A 67 32.65 33.32 -2.67
N HIS A 68 32.06 32.56 -3.60
CA HIS A 68 32.33 32.66 -5.03
C HIS A 68 31.31 33.50 -5.79
N GLY A 69 30.32 34.08 -5.09
CA GLY A 69 29.27 34.93 -5.68
C GLY A 69 28.30 34.18 -6.59
N THR A 70 27.66 34.90 -7.50
CA THR A 70 26.72 34.34 -8.49
C THR A 70 27.46 33.87 -9.73
N GLY A 71 27.34 32.57 -10.05
CA GLY A 71 27.95 31.93 -11.21
C GLY A 71 27.12 32.06 -12.48
N TYR A 72 27.80 32.12 -13.63
CA TYR A 72 27.19 32.04 -14.95
C TYR A 72 28.03 31.17 -15.89
N LEU A 73 27.40 30.17 -16.50
CA LEU A 73 27.99 29.33 -17.54
C LEU A 73 27.13 29.46 -18.81
N GLY A 74 27.71 29.99 -19.89
CA GLY A 74 26.96 30.33 -21.10
C GLY A 74 27.69 29.88 -22.36
N ASN A 75 26.99 29.15 -23.24
CA ASN A 75 27.48 28.73 -24.56
C ASN A 75 28.73 27.82 -24.51
N LEU A 76 28.81 26.94 -23.50
CA LEU A 76 29.92 26.00 -23.34
C LEU A 76 29.51 24.61 -23.84
N GLN A 77 30.19 24.10 -24.86
CA GLN A 77 29.84 22.85 -25.52
C GLN A 77 31.02 21.89 -25.43
N PHE A 78 30.78 20.75 -24.78
CA PHE A 78 31.79 19.70 -24.56
C PHE A 78 31.27 18.35 -25.05
N SER A 79 32.21 17.47 -25.41
CA SER A 79 31.92 16.05 -25.69
C SER A 79 32.13 15.17 -24.47
N ASN A 80 32.87 15.66 -23.46
CA ASN A 80 33.12 15.00 -22.19
C ASN A 80 32.93 15.98 -21.04
N ASN A 81 32.67 15.47 -19.83
CA ASN A 81 32.40 16.33 -18.69
C ASN A 81 33.59 17.22 -18.31
N ILE A 82 33.34 18.50 -18.07
CA ILE A 82 34.18 19.30 -17.19
C ILE A 82 33.78 19.09 -15.74
N LEU A 83 34.73 19.24 -14.81
CA LEU A 83 34.49 19.12 -13.38
C LEU A 83 34.72 20.45 -12.68
N ILE A 84 33.71 20.94 -11.97
CA ILE A 84 33.80 22.10 -11.10
C ILE A 84 33.61 21.58 -9.67
N LYS A 85 34.62 21.73 -8.83
CA LYS A 85 34.67 21.04 -7.53
C LYS A 85 35.18 21.93 -6.41
N SER A 86 34.51 21.88 -5.27
CA SER A 86 35.03 22.45 -4.03
C SER A 86 36.23 21.64 -3.54
N VAL A 87 37.33 22.30 -3.19
CA VAL A 87 38.53 21.63 -2.64
C VAL A 87 38.20 20.94 -1.32
N ASN A 88 37.47 21.62 -0.44
CA ASN A 88 36.88 21.04 0.76
C ASN A 88 35.35 21.00 0.60
N ALA A 89 34.73 19.85 0.86
CA ALA A 89 33.30 19.67 0.65
C ALA A 89 32.47 20.77 1.34
N GLN A 90 31.61 21.42 0.55
CA GLN A 90 30.66 22.46 0.93
C GLN A 90 31.29 23.73 1.55
N LYS A 91 32.60 23.96 1.32
CA LYS A 91 33.30 25.18 1.77
C LYS A 91 33.46 26.25 0.69
N ALA A 92 33.43 25.88 -0.59
CA ALA A 92 33.17 26.83 -1.67
C ALA A 92 31.66 27.11 -1.74
N VAL A 93 31.29 28.39 -1.57
CA VAL A 93 29.90 28.82 -1.48
C VAL A 93 29.54 29.72 -2.65
N LEU A 94 28.61 29.30 -3.49
CA LEU A 94 27.99 30.17 -4.50
C LEU A 94 26.67 30.72 -3.97
N THR A 95 26.35 31.96 -4.36
CA THR A 95 25.04 32.56 -4.07
C THR A 95 23.96 31.95 -4.97
N SER A 96 24.27 31.74 -6.25
CA SER A 96 23.39 31.12 -7.25
C SER A 96 24.19 30.73 -8.50
N LEU A 97 23.59 29.95 -9.40
CA LEU A 97 24.21 29.57 -10.67
C LEU A 97 23.18 29.51 -11.81
N GLN A 98 23.49 30.18 -12.91
CA GLN A 98 22.73 30.04 -14.16
C GLN A 98 23.58 29.32 -15.22
N ILE A 99 23.02 28.26 -15.81
CA ILE A 99 23.64 27.47 -16.89
C ILE A 99 22.78 27.63 -18.14
N ASN A 100 23.32 28.30 -19.15
CA ASN A 100 22.60 28.59 -20.38
C ASN A 100 23.32 27.99 -21.59
N ASN A 101 22.57 27.27 -22.43
CA ASN A 101 23.07 26.70 -23.69
C ASN A 101 24.43 25.99 -23.51
N SER A 102 24.52 25.13 -22.50
CA SER A 102 25.78 24.47 -22.13
C SER A 102 25.52 23.01 -21.76
N ASN A 103 26.51 22.14 -21.92
CA ASN A 103 26.34 20.71 -21.62
C ASN A 103 27.53 20.11 -20.87
N HIS A 104 27.40 18.88 -20.37
CA HIS A 104 28.51 18.07 -19.82
C HIS A 104 29.28 18.81 -18.71
N ILE A 105 28.56 19.27 -17.70
CA ILE A 105 29.11 20.00 -16.54
C ILE A 105 28.80 19.21 -15.28
N THR A 106 29.85 18.87 -14.52
CA THR A 106 29.72 18.27 -13.19
C THR A 106 30.07 19.28 -12.11
N LEU A 107 29.19 19.45 -11.13
CA LEU A 107 29.37 20.24 -9.91
C LEU A 107 29.50 19.27 -8.73
N ASP A 108 30.64 19.29 -8.03
CA ASP A 108 30.93 18.36 -6.94
C ASP A 108 31.27 19.08 -5.63
N GLY A 109 30.48 18.79 -4.59
CA GLY A 109 30.76 19.23 -3.22
C GLY A 109 30.62 20.74 -3.02
N ILE A 110 29.80 21.42 -3.81
CA ILE A 110 29.62 22.88 -3.74
C ILE A 110 28.42 23.21 -2.84
N LYS A 111 28.52 24.31 -2.08
CA LYS A 111 27.39 24.87 -1.34
C LYS A 111 26.74 26.00 -2.15
N PHE A 112 25.42 26.00 -2.24
CA PHE A 112 24.59 27.09 -2.75
C PHE A 112 23.76 27.66 -1.61
N ASP A 113 23.89 28.96 -1.32
CA ASP A 113 23.29 29.58 -0.15
C ASP A 113 22.53 30.87 -0.52
N ALA A 114 21.20 30.81 -0.45
CA ALA A 114 20.34 31.95 -0.79
C ALA A 114 20.52 33.14 0.14
N SER A 115 20.96 32.92 1.39
CA SER A 115 21.11 33.99 2.39
C SER A 115 22.18 35.04 2.00
N LEU A 116 23.02 34.71 1.03
CA LEU A 116 24.00 35.64 0.43
C LEU A 116 23.40 36.55 -0.65
N GLY A 117 22.12 36.37 -1.00
CA GLY A 117 21.44 37.14 -2.02
C GLY A 117 20.01 37.51 -1.63
N SER A 118 19.26 38.03 -2.60
CA SER A 118 17.83 38.36 -2.45
C SER A 118 17.06 37.66 -3.57
N PHE A 119 16.13 36.81 -3.18
CA PHE A 119 15.38 35.96 -4.10
C PHE A 119 13.90 35.96 -3.71
N SER A 120 13.01 35.73 -4.67
CA SER A 120 11.64 35.34 -4.37
C SER A 120 11.56 33.83 -4.15
N LYS A 121 10.54 33.36 -3.42
CA LYS A 121 10.26 31.92 -3.25
C LYS A 121 10.10 31.14 -4.56
N GLU A 122 9.65 31.83 -5.62
CA GLU A 122 9.47 31.27 -6.98
C GLU A 122 10.77 31.21 -7.80
N ALA A 123 11.87 31.80 -7.34
CA ALA A 123 13.15 31.72 -8.02
C ALA A 123 13.84 30.37 -7.74
N ALA A 124 14.75 29.96 -8.60
CA ALA A 124 15.64 28.80 -8.36
C ALA A 124 17.08 29.28 -8.13
N LEU A 125 17.76 28.73 -7.11
CA LEU A 125 19.18 29.01 -6.86
C LEU A 125 20.07 28.52 -7.99
N ILE A 126 19.70 27.40 -8.61
CA ILE A 126 20.40 26.83 -9.75
C ILE A 126 19.40 26.65 -10.88
N SER A 127 19.67 27.28 -12.02
CA SER A 127 18.76 27.24 -13.16
C SER A 127 19.46 26.86 -14.46
N GLY A 128 18.79 26.04 -15.27
CA GLY A 128 19.20 25.74 -16.64
C GLY A 128 18.02 25.58 -17.59
N GLY A 129 18.12 26.23 -18.75
CA GLY A 129 17.10 26.17 -19.80
C GLY A 129 17.07 24.83 -20.54
N SER A 130 16.23 24.70 -21.56
CA SER A 130 16.07 23.47 -22.36
C SER A 130 17.36 23.00 -23.05
N ASN A 131 18.27 23.94 -23.32
CA ASN A 131 19.57 23.66 -23.96
C ASN A 131 20.69 23.43 -22.93
N ALA A 132 20.35 23.31 -21.65
CA ALA A 132 21.29 22.97 -20.58
C ALA A 132 21.14 21.47 -20.26
N THR A 133 21.99 20.62 -20.86
CA THR A 133 21.83 19.16 -20.84
C THR A 133 23.06 18.45 -20.26
N HIS A 134 22.97 17.18 -19.87
CA HIS A 134 24.12 16.43 -19.37
C HIS A 134 24.77 17.13 -18.16
N LEU A 135 23.95 17.56 -17.21
CA LEU A 135 24.41 18.26 -16.01
C LEU A 135 24.42 17.29 -14.84
N THR A 136 25.46 17.34 -14.02
CA THR A 136 25.56 16.53 -12.80
C THR A 136 25.79 17.43 -11.60
N LEU A 137 24.96 17.29 -10.57
CA LEU A 137 25.22 17.83 -9.23
C LEU A 137 25.44 16.65 -8.29
N THR A 138 26.58 16.62 -7.63
CA THR A 138 26.90 15.57 -6.65
C THR A 138 27.48 16.14 -5.36
N ASN A 139 27.08 15.58 -4.22
CA ASN A 139 27.58 15.98 -2.89
C ASN A 139 27.33 17.46 -2.53
N CYS A 140 26.44 18.14 -3.24
CA CYS A 140 26.17 19.57 -3.04
C CYS A 140 25.19 19.80 -1.87
N LEU A 141 25.30 20.99 -1.26
CA LEU A 141 24.31 21.52 -0.33
C LEU A 141 23.61 22.70 -1.01
N ILE A 142 22.28 22.64 -1.15
CA ILE A 142 21.46 23.68 -1.73
C ILE A 142 20.47 24.14 -0.67
N GLN A 143 20.57 25.39 -0.22
CA GLN A 143 19.76 25.88 0.90
C GLN A 143 19.32 27.32 0.76
N SER A 144 18.15 27.64 1.35
CA SER A 144 17.78 29.04 1.56
C SER A 144 18.48 29.64 2.79
N ALA A 145 18.58 28.84 3.85
CA ALA A 145 19.23 29.20 5.10
C ALA A 145 19.73 27.95 5.82
N SER A 146 20.70 28.13 6.72
CA SER A 146 21.21 27.02 7.56
C SER A 146 20.28 26.61 8.70
N ASP A 147 19.35 27.49 9.09
CA ASP A 147 18.43 27.25 10.21
C ASP A 147 17.07 27.91 9.90
N SER A 148 16.00 27.12 10.01
CA SER A 148 14.60 27.51 9.87
C SER A 148 13.79 27.23 11.14
N SER A 149 14.43 26.85 12.25
CA SER A 149 13.79 26.35 13.48
C SER A 149 12.82 27.32 14.14
N VAL A 150 12.96 28.62 13.84
CA VAL A 150 12.11 29.71 14.35
C VAL A 150 11.29 30.40 13.27
N TRP A 151 11.28 29.86 12.03
CA TRP A 151 10.51 30.45 10.94
C TRP A 151 9.02 30.24 11.16
N THR A 152 8.29 31.35 11.25
CA THR A 152 6.83 31.36 11.11
C THR A 152 6.42 31.12 9.66
N GLN A 153 5.13 30.93 9.40
CA GLN A 153 4.60 30.85 8.01
C GLN A 153 5.03 32.06 7.16
N ALA A 154 5.02 33.27 7.72
CA ALA A 154 5.44 34.48 7.00
C ALA A 154 6.94 34.48 6.68
N ASP A 155 7.76 33.92 7.57
CA ASP A 155 9.20 33.78 7.37
C ASP A 155 9.50 32.78 6.27
N TRP A 156 8.79 31.64 6.23
CA TRP A 156 8.91 30.70 5.14
C TRP A 156 8.63 31.36 3.79
N TYR A 157 7.55 32.15 3.64
CA TYR A 157 7.29 32.86 2.38
C TYR A 157 8.33 33.93 2.03
N SER A 158 8.97 34.54 3.03
CA SER A 158 9.90 35.64 2.83
C SER A 158 11.35 35.18 2.64
N ASN A 159 11.71 34.05 3.23
CA ASN A 159 13.10 33.60 3.36
C ASN A 159 13.39 32.32 2.57
N SER A 160 12.38 31.50 2.24
CA SER A 160 12.58 30.31 1.42
C SER A 160 12.67 30.66 -0.07
N VAL A 161 13.46 29.88 -0.80
CA VAL A 161 13.74 29.99 -2.24
C VAL A 161 13.67 28.60 -2.85
N GLY A 162 13.39 28.51 -4.15
CA GLY A 162 13.50 27.25 -4.87
C GLY A 162 14.95 26.79 -5.03
N GLY A 163 15.18 25.47 -5.02
CA GLY A 163 16.53 24.90 -5.12
C GLY A 163 17.05 24.85 -6.55
N VAL A 164 16.59 23.85 -7.29
CA VAL A 164 17.06 23.53 -8.64
C VAL A 164 15.91 23.58 -9.64
N GLN A 165 16.16 24.21 -10.79
CA GLN A 165 15.29 24.14 -11.96
C GLN A 165 16.10 23.79 -13.21
N PHE A 166 15.95 22.57 -13.73
CA PHE A 166 16.54 22.16 -15.00
C PHE A 166 15.48 21.75 -16.00
N ARG A 167 15.54 22.36 -17.20
CA ARG A 167 14.61 22.09 -18.30
C ARG A 167 15.19 21.24 -19.41
N GLY A 168 16.52 21.08 -19.47
CA GLY A 168 17.18 20.19 -20.42
C GLY A 168 17.21 18.74 -19.93
N SER A 169 17.53 17.82 -20.84
CA SER A 169 17.57 16.37 -20.58
C SER A 169 18.92 15.91 -20.00
N HIS A 170 18.97 14.65 -19.55
CA HIS A 170 20.16 14.00 -19.02
C HIS A 170 20.72 14.71 -17.78
N ILE A 171 19.85 14.99 -16.81
CA ILE A 171 20.24 15.63 -15.55
C ILE A 171 20.49 14.55 -14.49
N ASN A 172 21.62 14.60 -13.82
CA ASN A 172 21.96 13.70 -12.72
C ASN A 172 22.10 14.49 -11.41
N LEU A 173 21.24 14.20 -10.42
CA LEU A 173 21.33 14.71 -9.08
C LEU A 173 21.64 13.54 -8.14
N ASN A 174 22.86 13.48 -7.61
CA ASN A 174 23.33 12.38 -6.78
C ASN A 174 23.83 12.84 -5.41
N ASN A 175 23.32 12.26 -4.33
CA ASN A 175 23.84 12.49 -2.97
C ASN A 175 23.90 13.98 -2.57
N ASN A 176 22.88 14.76 -2.93
CA ASN A 176 22.78 16.17 -2.54
C ASN A 176 21.85 16.36 -1.35
N LEU A 177 22.07 17.45 -0.60
CA LEU A 177 21.17 17.92 0.46
C LEU A 177 20.46 19.21 0.00
N PHE A 178 19.14 19.17 -0.04
CA PHE A 178 18.24 20.28 -0.31
C PHE A 178 17.57 20.68 1.00
N LEU A 179 17.85 21.89 1.50
CA LEU A 179 17.54 22.27 2.88
C LEU A 179 16.81 23.62 2.97
N ASN A 180 15.69 23.65 3.70
CA ASN A 180 14.93 24.88 3.98
C ASN A 180 14.50 25.61 2.69
N LEU A 181 13.95 24.90 1.71
CA LEU A 181 13.58 25.43 0.38
C LEU A 181 12.06 25.63 0.25
N TYR A 182 11.63 26.38 -0.78
CA TYR A 182 10.22 26.42 -1.17
C TYR A 182 9.90 25.23 -2.08
N HIS A 183 10.12 25.37 -3.39
CA HIS A 183 10.15 24.26 -4.34
C HIS A 183 11.56 23.69 -4.47
N ALA A 184 11.83 22.49 -3.97
CA ALA A 184 13.20 22.02 -3.85
C ALA A 184 13.83 21.65 -5.21
N VAL A 185 13.15 20.85 -6.03
CA VAL A 185 13.69 20.36 -7.31
C VAL A 185 12.63 20.36 -8.41
N GLU A 186 12.96 20.91 -9.58
CA GLU A 186 12.17 20.78 -10.82
C GLU A 186 13.05 20.24 -11.96
N LEU A 187 12.66 19.09 -12.50
CA LEU A 187 13.32 18.41 -13.62
C LEU A 187 12.30 18.22 -14.75
N ARG A 188 12.42 18.98 -15.84
CA ARG A 188 11.49 18.89 -16.98
C ARG A 188 11.97 18.06 -18.15
N GLY A 189 13.28 17.92 -18.32
CA GLY A 189 13.84 17.18 -19.44
C GLY A 189 13.91 15.69 -19.15
N ASP A 190 13.78 14.90 -20.22
CA ASP A 190 13.84 13.45 -20.17
C ASP A 190 15.20 12.92 -19.68
N TYR A 191 15.22 11.62 -19.34
CA TYR A 191 16.43 10.88 -18.95
C TYR A 191 17.12 11.47 -17.71
N SER A 192 16.34 11.97 -16.75
CA SER A 192 16.88 12.48 -15.49
C SER A 192 17.08 11.34 -14.48
N LEU A 193 18.15 11.40 -13.71
CA LEU A 193 18.43 10.49 -12.60
C LEU A 193 18.58 11.31 -11.32
N MET A 194 17.70 11.07 -10.35
CA MET A 194 17.78 11.64 -9.02
C MET A 194 17.93 10.52 -8.00
N GLN A 195 19.13 10.38 -7.44
CA GLN A 195 19.43 9.26 -6.54
C GLN A 195 20.15 9.67 -5.24
N ASN A 196 19.83 9.00 -4.14
CA ASN A 196 20.49 9.19 -2.83
C ASN A 196 20.38 10.62 -2.27
N ASN A 197 19.43 11.45 -2.72
CA ASN A 197 19.32 12.83 -2.25
C ASN A 197 18.44 12.92 -1.01
N THR A 198 18.67 13.95 -0.21
CA THR A 198 17.80 14.32 0.91
C THR A 198 17.18 15.69 0.64
N ILE A 199 15.85 15.76 0.69
CA ILE A 199 15.09 17.01 0.77
C ILE A 199 14.55 17.10 2.19
N GLU A 200 14.98 18.12 2.93
CA GLU A 200 14.63 18.32 4.32
C GLU A 200 14.16 19.76 4.54
N ASN A 201 12.99 19.88 5.16
CA ASN A 201 12.33 21.16 5.46
C ASN A 201 12.03 21.94 4.17
N PHE A 202 10.81 21.80 3.66
CA PHE A 202 10.38 22.50 2.46
C PHE A 202 8.94 22.99 2.60
N ALA A 203 8.55 24.05 1.87
CA ALA A 203 7.23 24.68 2.03
C ALA A 203 6.45 24.87 0.72
N GLY A 204 6.78 24.04 -0.27
CA GLY A 204 6.12 23.92 -1.56
C GLY A 204 6.20 22.46 -2.00
N ASP A 205 6.36 22.21 -3.30
CA ASP A 205 6.65 20.86 -3.78
C ASP A 205 8.12 20.46 -3.56
N ALA A 206 8.35 19.23 -3.11
CA ALA A 206 9.71 18.71 -2.99
C ALA A 206 10.29 18.39 -4.38
N ILE A 207 9.59 17.60 -5.21
CA ILE A 207 10.05 17.23 -6.55
C ILE A 207 8.94 17.47 -7.57
N ARG A 208 9.25 18.24 -8.61
CA ARG A 208 8.47 18.32 -9.86
C ARG A 208 9.19 17.53 -10.94
N GLY A 209 8.79 16.28 -11.13
CA GLY A 209 9.48 15.30 -11.98
C GLY A 209 8.80 15.08 -13.33
N LEU A 210 8.95 16.03 -14.26
CA LEU A 210 8.09 16.13 -15.45
C LEU A 210 8.64 15.45 -16.71
N GLY A 211 9.88 14.97 -16.69
CA GLY A 211 10.54 14.33 -17.85
C GLY A 211 10.34 12.81 -17.92
N SER A 212 10.13 12.29 -19.12
CA SER A 212 10.03 10.85 -19.38
C SER A 212 11.37 10.13 -19.24
N TYR A 213 11.37 8.80 -19.15
CA TYR A 213 12.57 7.97 -19.01
C TYR A 213 13.43 8.31 -17.78
N SER A 214 12.80 8.90 -16.75
CA SER A 214 13.51 9.41 -15.58
C SER A 214 13.44 8.42 -14.41
N THR A 215 14.49 8.40 -13.60
CA THR A 215 14.60 7.54 -12.42
C THR A 215 14.77 8.38 -11.17
N TYR A 216 13.97 8.08 -10.16
CA TYR A 216 14.01 8.68 -8.83
C TYR A 216 14.17 7.56 -7.81
N GLU A 217 15.38 7.37 -7.28
CA GLU A 217 15.65 6.24 -6.41
C GLU A 217 16.43 6.55 -5.13
N ASN A 218 16.09 5.87 -4.05
CA ASN A 218 16.78 6.00 -2.77
C ASN A 218 16.83 7.45 -2.23
N ASN A 219 15.83 8.28 -2.53
CA ASN A 219 15.74 9.64 -2.01
C ASN A 219 14.93 9.68 -0.70
N THR A 220 15.31 10.60 0.19
CA THR A 220 14.55 10.90 1.41
C THR A 220 13.93 12.29 1.29
N ILE A 221 12.61 12.38 1.49
CA ILE A 221 11.83 13.62 1.47
C ILE A 221 11.13 13.73 2.82
N LYS A 222 11.38 14.81 3.56
CA LYS A 222 10.77 14.97 4.88
C LYS A 222 10.57 16.40 5.34
N ASN A 223 9.63 16.54 6.27
CA ASN A 223 9.28 17.78 6.96
C ASN A 223 8.73 18.84 5.99
N CYS A 224 7.50 18.65 5.54
CA CYS A 224 6.79 19.67 4.77
C CYS A 224 6.19 20.71 5.71
N PHE A 225 6.52 21.97 5.48
CA PHE A 225 6.11 23.12 6.25
C PHE A 225 5.00 23.91 5.55
N ILE A 226 4.15 24.51 6.37
CA ILE A 226 3.00 25.35 6.02
C ILE A 226 1.83 24.56 5.43
N GLU A 227 0.67 24.79 6.02
CA GLU A 227 -0.61 24.39 5.45
C GLU A 227 -1.25 25.61 4.77
N ASP A 228 -1.13 25.73 3.45
CA ASP A 228 -1.82 26.78 2.68
C ASP A 228 -2.25 26.31 1.30
N TYR A 229 -3.20 25.38 1.29
CA TYR A 229 -3.81 24.79 0.09
C TYR A 229 -4.36 25.84 -0.89
N ALA A 230 -4.71 27.04 -0.43
CA ALA A 230 -5.22 28.10 -1.29
C ALA A 230 -4.11 28.78 -2.13
N ILE A 231 -2.85 28.67 -1.69
CA ILE A 231 -1.68 29.23 -2.37
C ILE A 231 -0.96 28.14 -3.17
N ASN A 232 -0.69 26.99 -2.55
CA ASN A 232 -0.03 25.86 -3.21
C ASN A 232 -0.60 24.54 -2.71
N HIS A 233 -0.73 23.58 -3.62
CA HIS A 233 -0.92 22.18 -3.24
C HIS A 233 0.48 21.60 -3.09
N ASP A 234 0.94 21.43 -1.86
CA ASP A 234 2.28 20.91 -1.62
C ASP A 234 2.32 19.41 -1.97
N ASP A 235 3.38 18.99 -2.65
CA ASP A 235 3.52 17.62 -3.15
C ASP A 235 4.94 17.09 -2.86
N ALA A 236 5.04 15.86 -2.35
CA ALA A 236 6.35 15.20 -2.23
C ALA A 236 6.92 14.87 -3.62
N PHE A 237 6.09 14.39 -4.54
CA PHE A 237 6.45 14.21 -5.94
C PHE A 237 5.26 14.53 -6.85
N GLN A 238 5.42 15.56 -7.69
CA GLN A 238 4.38 16.06 -8.56
C GLN A 238 4.71 15.88 -10.04
N VAL A 239 3.70 15.44 -10.79
CA VAL A 239 3.66 15.50 -12.26
C VAL A 239 2.38 16.16 -12.73
N TYR A 240 2.55 17.14 -13.61
CA TYR A 240 1.47 17.88 -14.22
C TYR A 240 1.77 18.19 -15.69
N LYS A 241 0.73 18.62 -16.41
CA LYS A 241 0.77 18.95 -17.83
C LYS A 241 1.82 20.02 -18.16
N LEU A 242 2.74 19.67 -19.06
CA LEU A 242 3.49 20.64 -19.85
C LEU A 242 2.80 20.82 -21.22
N ALA A 243 2.89 22.01 -21.81
CA ALA A 243 2.25 22.26 -23.10
C ALA A 243 2.88 21.38 -24.20
N GLY A 244 2.08 20.50 -24.80
CA GLY A 244 2.49 19.65 -25.94
C GLY A 244 2.90 18.22 -25.58
N ASP A 245 3.02 17.89 -24.29
CA ASP A 245 3.28 16.53 -23.82
C ASP A 245 2.34 16.17 -22.66
N PHE A 246 1.53 15.13 -22.88
CA PHE A 246 0.43 14.74 -22.00
C PHE A 246 0.68 13.42 -21.28
N ILE A 247 1.68 12.66 -21.71
CA ILE A 247 1.96 11.31 -21.22
C ILE A 247 3.41 11.27 -20.80
N VAL A 248 3.65 11.22 -19.50
CA VAL A 248 4.99 10.98 -18.97
C VAL A 248 5.20 9.48 -18.97
N THR A 249 6.18 9.00 -19.74
CA THR A 249 6.41 7.56 -19.94
C THR A 249 7.68 7.09 -19.25
N ASP A 250 7.73 5.80 -18.91
CA ASP A 250 8.94 5.09 -18.49
C ASP A 250 9.63 5.71 -17.25
N VAL A 251 8.85 6.16 -16.27
CA VAL A 251 9.38 6.66 -15.00
C VAL A 251 9.57 5.51 -14.01
N THR A 252 10.74 5.45 -13.39
CA THR A 252 11.03 4.55 -12.27
C THR A 252 11.11 5.35 -10.98
N PHE A 253 10.25 5.06 -10.02
CA PHE A 253 10.19 5.70 -8.70
C PHE A 253 10.29 4.61 -7.62
N ARG A 254 11.47 4.42 -7.02
CA ARG A 254 11.72 3.27 -6.15
C ARG A 254 12.63 3.51 -4.96
N TRP A 255 12.43 2.75 -3.89
CA TRP A 255 13.22 2.85 -2.65
C TRP A 255 13.24 4.26 -2.04
N ASN A 256 12.23 5.09 -2.27
CA ASN A 256 12.16 6.42 -1.68
C ASN A 256 11.46 6.40 -0.31
N LYS A 257 11.89 7.29 0.59
CA LYS A 257 11.27 7.54 1.89
C LYS A 257 10.62 8.91 1.88
N ILE A 258 9.30 8.97 1.97
CA ILE A 258 8.51 10.19 2.07
C ILE A 258 7.85 10.20 3.44
N ILE A 259 8.18 11.17 4.28
CA ILE A 259 7.56 11.36 5.59
C ILE A 259 7.12 12.80 5.73
N LEU A 260 5.81 13.02 5.91
CA LEU A 260 5.21 14.34 6.11
C LEU A 260 5.99 15.17 7.13
N PHE A 261 6.20 14.61 8.33
CA PHE A 261 6.98 15.28 9.37
C PHE A 261 7.56 14.27 10.37
N GLU A 262 8.86 14.38 10.66
CA GLU A 262 9.54 13.61 11.72
C GLU A 262 9.74 14.53 12.95
N ASN A 263 9.35 14.07 14.15
CA ASN A 263 9.67 14.70 15.43
C ASN A 263 9.48 16.24 15.48
N PRO A 264 8.27 16.77 15.21
CA PRO A 264 8.04 18.20 15.17
C PRO A 264 8.39 18.85 16.53
N SER A 265 9.08 19.99 16.48
CA SER A 265 9.39 20.76 17.69
C SER A 265 8.11 21.37 18.29
N GLN A 266 8.14 21.73 19.56
CA GLN A 266 7.00 22.43 20.18
C GLN A 266 6.67 23.74 19.44
N PHE A 267 7.68 24.44 18.91
CA PHE A 267 7.46 25.65 18.12
C PHE A 267 6.67 25.36 16.84
N VAL A 268 7.01 24.28 16.12
CA VAL A 268 6.28 23.83 14.92
C VAL A 268 4.82 23.52 15.24
N LEU A 269 4.58 22.81 16.35
CA LEU A 269 3.24 22.46 16.80
C LEU A 269 2.42 23.69 17.23
N ASP A 270 3.00 24.56 18.06
CA ASP A 270 2.33 25.76 18.59
C ASP A 270 1.94 26.76 17.50
N ASN A 271 2.67 26.76 16.37
CA ASN A 271 2.44 27.66 15.24
C ASN A 271 1.72 26.96 14.06
N ASN A 272 1.26 25.72 14.22
CA ASN A 272 0.56 24.94 13.19
C ASN A 272 1.30 24.92 11.84
N LEU A 273 2.61 24.63 11.89
CA LEU A 273 3.48 24.73 10.73
C LEU A 273 3.64 23.44 9.92
N ILE A 274 2.98 22.35 10.30
CA ILE A 274 3.03 21.10 9.52
C ILE A 274 2.13 21.25 8.29
N GLY A 275 2.68 21.05 7.10
CA GLY A 275 1.95 21.09 5.83
C GLY A 275 1.16 19.81 5.56
N THR A 276 0.04 19.62 6.28
CA THR A 276 -0.82 18.43 6.19
C THR A 276 -1.37 18.14 4.79
N SER A 277 -1.50 19.17 3.94
CA SER A 277 -1.91 19.07 2.55
C SER A 277 -0.88 18.43 1.63
N MET A 278 0.33 18.15 2.14
CA MET A 278 1.38 17.49 1.35
C MET A 278 0.90 16.13 0.83
N GLN A 279 0.74 16.04 -0.49
CA GLN A 279 0.40 14.80 -1.17
C GLN A 279 1.67 13.95 -1.35
N GLY A 280 1.51 12.64 -1.57
CA GLY A 280 2.63 11.73 -1.78
C GLY A 280 3.16 11.79 -3.22
N VAL A 281 2.95 10.73 -3.99
CA VAL A 281 3.35 10.64 -5.40
C VAL A 281 2.12 10.90 -6.27
N ILE A 282 2.12 12.00 -7.01
CA ILE A 282 0.94 12.42 -7.78
C ILE A 282 1.22 12.72 -9.25
N ASN A 283 0.36 12.17 -10.10
CA ASN A 283 0.20 12.55 -11.50
C ASN A 283 -1.30 12.80 -11.73
N THR A 284 -1.77 14.03 -11.53
CA THR A 284 -3.19 14.43 -11.64
C THR A 284 -3.53 15.17 -12.92
N ASP A 285 -2.59 15.94 -13.46
CA ASP A 285 -2.82 16.77 -14.64
C ASP A 285 -2.15 16.23 -15.91
N GLY A 286 -1.44 15.10 -15.81
CA GLY A 286 -0.87 14.34 -16.92
C GLY A 286 -1.45 12.92 -17.00
N SER A 287 -0.80 12.06 -17.78
CA SER A 287 -1.03 10.62 -17.75
C SER A 287 0.27 9.87 -17.51
N ALA A 288 0.21 8.75 -16.79
CA ALA A 288 1.35 7.86 -16.58
C ALA A 288 1.33 6.68 -17.58
N ASP A 289 2.45 6.35 -18.20
CA ASP A 289 2.57 5.14 -19.02
C ASP A 289 3.87 4.39 -18.73
N ASN A 290 3.76 3.08 -18.51
CA ASN A 290 4.89 2.22 -18.20
C ASN A 290 5.72 2.68 -16.98
N TRP A 291 5.06 3.19 -15.94
CA TRP A 291 5.74 3.57 -14.70
C TRP A 291 6.01 2.36 -13.82
N VAL A 292 7.13 2.38 -13.11
CA VAL A 292 7.43 1.45 -12.01
C VAL A 292 7.50 2.25 -10.72
N VAL A 293 6.55 2.02 -9.82
CA VAL A 293 6.49 2.63 -8.48
C VAL A 293 6.61 1.52 -7.44
N GLU A 294 7.81 1.29 -6.90
CA GLU A 294 8.06 0.14 -6.02
C GLU A 294 8.97 0.37 -4.81
N ASN A 295 8.74 -0.37 -3.71
CA ASN A 295 9.53 -0.29 -2.47
C ASN A 295 9.61 1.10 -1.84
N ASN A 296 8.60 1.95 -2.01
CA ASN A 296 8.57 3.26 -1.39
C ASN A 296 7.85 3.21 -0.04
N LEU A 297 8.37 3.95 0.94
CA LEU A 297 7.66 4.29 2.17
C LEU A 297 7.04 5.68 2.01
N ILE A 298 5.72 5.78 2.14
CA ILE A 298 4.95 7.02 2.00
C ILE A 298 4.09 7.19 3.24
N VAL A 299 4.42 8.20 4.04
CA VAL A 299 3.76 8.50 5.32
C VAL A 299 3.24 9.93 5.27
N THR A 300 1.94 10.10 5.03
CA THR A 300 1.29 11.42 4.82
C THR A 300 0.01 11.56 5.65
N ASP A 301 -0.60 12.73 5.65
CA ASP A 301 -1.95 12.97 6.20
C ASP A 301 -2.85 13.52 5.09
N HIS A 302 -2.83 12.85 3.95
CA HIS A 302 -3.56 13.27 2.76
C HIS A 302 -3.99 12.07 1.92
N PHE A 303 -5.20 12.11 1.36
CA PHE A 303 -5.78 10.97 0.63
C PHE A 303 -5.01 10.57 -0.64
N HIS A 304 -4.31 11.51 -1.28
CA HIS A 304 -3.39 11.22 -2.39
C HIS A 304 -2.03 10.70 -1.89
N GLY A 305 -1.97 9.43 -1.49
CA GLY A 305 -0.72 8.74 -1.12
C GLY A 305 0.11 8.38 -2.36
N ILE A 306 -0.44 7.52 -3.22
CA ILE A 306 0.02 7.33 -4.61
C ILE A 306 -1.18 7.57 -5.51
N THR A 307 -1.06 8.44 -6.49
CA THR A 307 -2.15 8.77 -7.41
C THR A 307 -1.64 8.90 -8.83
N LEU A 308 -2.11 8.00 -9.71
CA LEU A 308 -1.74 7.99 -11.13
C LEU A 308 -3.00 8.09 -12.00
N TYR A 309 -3.21 9.26 -12.62
CA TYR A 309 -4.28 9.43 -13.60
C TYR A 309 -3.87 8.90 -14.98
N GLY A 310 -4.87 8.39 -15.71
CA GLY A 310 -4.72 7.84 -17.05
C GLY A 310 -3.64 6.76 -17.12
N ALA A 311 -3.39 6.04 -16.02
CA ALA A 311 -2.26 5.12 -15.90
C ALA A 311 -2.42 3.91 -16.83
N GLN A 312 -1.42 3.64 -17.66
CA GLN A 312 -1.41 2.44 -18.48
C GLN A 312 -0.11 1.69 -18.31
N ASN A 313 -0.17 0.36 -18.28
CA ASN A 313 1.02 -0.51 -18.18
C ASN A 313 1.90 -0.20 -16.95
N CYS A 314 1.34 0.41 -15.90
CA CYS A 314 2.10 0.81 -14.72
C CYS A 314 2.14 -0.33 -13.70
N ARG A 315 3.25 -0.44 -12.97
CA ARG A 315 3.40 -1.35 -11.83
C ARG A 315 3.55 -0.56 -10.53
N VAL A 316 2.59 -0.70 -9.63
CA VAL A 316 2.61 -0.15 -8.27
C VAL A 316 2.75 -1.34 -7.31
N GLN A 317 3.97 -1.57 -6.81
CA GLN A 317 4.28 -2.83 -6.13
C GLN A 317 5.14 -2.68 -4.87
N ASN A 318 4.88 -3.45 -3.82
CA ASN A 318 5.71 -3.47 -2.60
C ASN A 318 5.88 -2.07 -1.96
N ASN A 319 4.89 -1.18 -2.03
CA ASN A 319 4.92 0.12 -1.35
C ASN A 319 4.22 0.02 0.01
N THR A 320 4.67 0.81 0.99
CA THR A 320 3.95 1.04 2.25
C THR A 320 3.40 2.47 2.24
N VAL A 321 2.08 2.63 2.18
CA VAL A 321 1.38 3.90 2.04
C VAL A 321 0.38 4.08 3.19
N ILE A 322 0.76 4.84 4.21
CA ILE A 322 0.06 4.87 5.51
C ILE A 322 -0.08 6.28 6.06
N GLN A 323 -1.04 6.49 6.96
CA GLN A 323 -1.22 7.77 7.65
C GLN A 323 -0.05 8.03 8.62
N SER A 324 0.37 9.28 8.74
CA SER A 324 1.35 9.70 9.74
C SER A 324 0.82 9.50 11.17
N PRO A 325 1.64 8.96 12.11
CA PRO A 325 1.24 8.75 13.51
C PRO A 325 0.94 10.05 14.27
N LEU A 326 1.24 11.22 13.67
CA LEU A 326 0.89 12.53 14.21
C LEU A 326 -0.60 12.86 14.06
N PHE A 327 -1.32 12.13 13.22
CA PHE A 327 -2.70 12.43 12.82
C PHE A 327 -3.63 11.22 12.93
N TYR A 328 -4.92 11.49 12.91
CA TYR A 328 -5.99 10.50 13.07
C TYR A 328 -7.26 10.90 12.30
N ASP A 329 -7.16 11.83 11.34
CA ASP A 329 -8.30 12.24 10.53
C ASP A 329 -8.65 11.14 9.53
N THR A 330 -9.82 10.56 9.73
CA THR A 330 -10.36 9.45 8.93
C THR A 330 -10.77 9.89 7.52
N ASN A 331 -10.75 11.18 7.21
CA ASN A 331 -11.03 11.71 5.87
C ASN A 331 -9.77 11.91 5.02
N GLN A 332 -8.58 11.83 5.63
CA GLN A 332 -7.29 12.13 5.00
C GLN A 332 -6.39 10.89 4.88
N ILE A 333 -7.00 9.72 4.77
CA ILE A 333 -6.32 8.43 4.72
C ILE A 333 -5.55 8.28 3.41
N PRO A 334 -4.22 8.10 3.44
CA PRO A 334 -3.45 7.90 2.22
C PRO A 334 -3.89 6.64 1.48
N ARG A 335 -4.18 6.79 0.19
CA ARG A 335 -4.65 5.70 -0.68
C ARG A 335 -3.73 5.48 -1.87
N ILE A 336 -3.82 4.27 -2.44
CA ILE A 336 -3.33 3.99 -3.79
C ILE A 336 -4.51 4.19 -4.76
N TYR A 337 -4.44 5.25 -5.56
CA TYR A 337 -5.48 5.70 -6.47
C TYR A 337 -5.00 5.63 -7.92
N ILE A 338 -5.72 4.88 -8.75
CA ILE A 338 -5.54 4.85 -10.20
C ILE A 338 -6.89 5.11 -10.82
N ASP A 339 -6.96 6.04 -11.76
CA ASP A 339 -8.23 6.49 -12.35
C ASP A 339 -8.01 6.97 -13.78
N ASP A 340 -9.10 7.08 -14.54
CA ASP A 340 -9.09 7.65 -15.87
C ASP A 340 -8.69 9.13 -15.81
N GLN A 341 -7.86 9.57 -16.75
CA GLN A 341 -7.60 10.98 -16.95
C GLN A 341 -8.77 11.59 -17.72
N ASN A 342 -9.58 12.38 -17.03
CA ASN A 342 -10.73 13.12 -17.58
C ASN A 342 -10.64 14.64 -17.33
N LYS A 343 -9.57 15.11 -16.69
CA LYS A 343 -9.31 16.52 -16.44
C LYS A 343 -8.69 17.18 -17.68
N SER A 344 -8.74 18.51 -17.71
CA SER A 344 -7.97 19.33 -18.66
C SER A 344 -8.19 19.02 -20.16
N GLY A 345 -9.38 18.50 -20.51
CA GLY A 345 -9.77 18.15 -21.88
C GLY A 345 -9.09 16.90 -22.44
N GLN A 346 -8.39 16.15 -21.60
CA GLN A 346 -7.82 14.85 -21.93
C GLN A 346 -8.82 13.76 -21.53
N THR A 347 -8.91 12.71 -22.35
CA THR A 347 -9.64 11.49 -22.03
C THR A 347 -8.72 10.31 -22.27
N ARG A 348 -8.12 9.77 -21.21
CA ARG A 348 -7.29 8.56 -21.28
C ARG A 348 -7.70 7.60 -20.19
N ALA A 349 -8.18 6.42 -20.60
CA ALA A 349 -8.56 5.37 -19.67
C ALA A 349 -7.33 4.77 -18.98
N ASN A 350 -7.50 4.34 -17.74
CA ASN A 350 -6.52 3.47 -17.10
C ASN A 350 -6.66 2.03 -17.62
N MET A 351 -5.55 1.32 -17.86
CA MET A 351 -5.59 -0.09 -18.28
C MET A 351 -4.27 -0.85 -18.07
N ASN A 352 -4.34 -2.19 -17.97
CA ASN A 352 -3.19 -3.09 -17.89
C ASN A 352 -2.20 -2.73 -16.77
N ASN A 353 -2.69 -2.24 -15.63
CA ASN A 353 -1.83 -1.91 -14.50
C ASN A 353 -1.65 -3.12 -13.58
N ILE A 354 -0.56 -3.15 -12.83
CA ILE A 354 -0.28 -4.15 -11.79
C ILE A 354 -0.25 -3.44 -10.45
N ILE A 355 -1.13 -3.83 -9.54
CA ILE A 355 -1.19 -3.35 -8.15
C ILE A 355 -0.97 -4.57 -7.27
N ARG A 356 0.20 -4.70 -6.65
CA ARG A 356 0.62 -5.95 -6.00
C ARG A 356 1.46 -5.76 -4.74
N ASN A 357 1.33 -6.64 -3.75
CA ASN A 357 2.23 -6.70 -2.58
C ASN A 357 2.31 -5.38 -1.79
N ASN A 358 1.38 -4.45 -1.93
CA ASN A 358 1.43 -3.18 -1.22
C ASN A 358 0.82 -3.33 0.19
N ILE A 359 1.26 -2.50 1.12
CA ILE A 359 0.53 -2.20 2.36
C ILE A 359 -0.06 -0.81 2.18
N CYS A 360 -1.38 -0.67 2.23
CA CYS A 360 -2.02 0.63 2.13
C CYS A 360 -3.22 0.73 3.07
N ALA A 361 -3.50 1.94 3.52
CA ALA A 361 -4.64 2.25 4.36
C ALA A 361 -5.96 2.34 3.58
N GLN A 362 -5.92 2.52 2.26
CA GLN A 362 -7.09 2.47 1.39
C GLN A 362 -6.70 2.15 -0.06
N TYR A 363 -7.47 1.28 -0.71
CA TYR A 363 -7.43 1.08 -2.16
C TYR A 363 -8.72 1.56 -2.80
N THR A 364 -8.67 1.81 -4.11
CA THR A 364 -9.86 2.14 -4.90
C THR A 364 -10.09 1.13 -6.02
N PRO A 365 -10.30 -0.17 -5.70
CA PRO A 365 -10.44 -1.21 -6.71
C PRO A 365 -11.59 -0.96 -7.70
N TRP A 366 -12.59 -0.17 -7.31
CA TRP A 366 -13.69 0.23 -8.17
C TRP A 366 -13.32 1.22 -9.28
N THR A 367 -12.15 1.87 -9.23
CA THR A 367 -11.64 2.74 -10.31
C THR A 367 -10.62 2.04 -11.21
N TYR A 368 -10.09 0.91 -10.77
CA TYR A 368 -9.16 0.12 -11.57
C TYR A 368 -9.93 -0.59 -12.68
N ASP A 369 -9.37 -0.58 -13.89
CA ASP A 369 -9.99 -1.26 -15.01
C ASP A 369 -9.91 -2.80 -14.89
N ALA A 370 -10.77 -3.49 -15.64
CA ALA A 370 -10.85 -4.96 -15.62
C ALA A 370 -9.62 -5.67 -16.23
N THR A 371 -8.76 -4.97 -16.98
CA THR A 371 -7.50 -5.52 -17.50
C THR A 371 -6.34 -5.40 -16.52
N SER A 372 -6.52 -4.67 -15.43
CA SER A 372 -5.50 -4.49 -14.39
C SER A 372 -5.50 -5.65 -13.40
N THR A 373 -4.30 -6.08 -13.00
CA THR A 373 -4.10 -7.14 -11.99
C THR A 373 -4.01 -6.52 -10.60
N ILE A 374 -4.82 -7.02 -9.67
CA ILE A 374 -4.87 -6.59 -8.28
C ILE A 374 -4.74 -7.82 -7.40
N GLU A 375 -3.60 -8.00 -6.73
CA GLU A 375 -3.33 -9.22 -5.97
C GLU A 375 -2.41 -8.99 -4.78
N ASN A 376 -2.56 -9.77 -3.72
CA ASN A 376 -1.68 -9.77 -2.55
C ASN A 376 -1.40 -8.37 -1.98
N ASN A 377 -2.38 -7.46 -1.99
CA ASN A 377 -2.29 -6.17 -1.33
C ASN A 377 -2.95 -6.25 0.05
N ILE A 378 -2.27 -5.73 1.07
CA ILE A 378 -2.84 -5.56 2.41
C ILE A 378 -3.59 -4.24 2.45
N ASP A 379 -4.91 -4.36 2.62
CA ASP A 379 -5.83 -3.27 2.95
C ASP A 379 -5.95 -3.14 4.47
N ILE A 380 -5.28 -2.14 5.04
CA ILE A 380 -5.37 -1.85 6.47
C ILE A 380 -6.74 -1.22 6.71
N ASN A 381 -7.63 -1.99 7.34
CA ASN A 381 -9.03 -1.62 7.57
C ASN A 381 -9.21 -0.15 8.03
N GLN A 382 -9.72 0.65 7.10
CA GLN A 382 -10.07 2.07 7.24
C GLN A 382 -11.15 2.38 8.30
N ASN A 383 -11.66 1.42 9.06
CA ASN A 383 -12.56 1.70 10.18
C ASN A 383 -11.88 1.57 11.55
N ASP A 384 -10.60 1.16 11.58
CA ASP A 384 -9.79 1.04 12.79
C ASP A 384 -8.38 1.58 12.58
N TYR A 385 -8.26 2.89 12.41
CA TYR A 385 -7.00 3.64 12.23
C TYR A 385 -5.96 3.43 13.34
N ASN A 386 -6.33 2.79 14.45
CA ASN A 386 -5.38 2.38 15.48
C ASN A 386 -4.53 1.17 15.05
N ASN A 387 -4.88 0.50 13.95
CA ASN A 387 -4.37 -0.82 13.61
C ASN A 387 -3.14 -0.80 12.69
N TYR A 388 -2.32 0.26 12.70
CA TYR A 388 -0.99 0.20 12.08
C TYR A 388 0.01 -0.59 12.95
N SER A 389 -0.20 -0.60 14.26
CA SER A 389 0.72 -1.20 15.25
C SER A 389 0.80 -2.73 15.16
N ILE A 390 -0.11 -3.40 14.43
CA ILE A 390 0.00 -4.84 14.17
C ILE A 390 0.97 -5.17 13.04
N TYR A 391 1.27 -4.21 12.18
CA TYR A 391 2.16 -4.43 11.03
C TYR A 391 3.60 -4.02 11.35
N PHE A 392 3.76 -2.98 12.15
CA PHE A 392 5.05 -2.31 12.31
C PHE A 392 5.63 -2.49 13.71
N SER A 393 6.96 -2.45 13.80
CA SER A 393 7.72 -2.57 15.04
C SER A 393 7.36 -1.49 16.07
N ASP A 394 7.26 -0.22 15.65
CA ASP A 394 6.86 0.89 16.53
C ASP A 394 6.26 2.06 15.74
N TYR A 395 5.05 1.87 15.22
CA TYR A 395 4.33 2.89 14.44
C TYR A 395 4.21 4.26 15.15
N PRO A 396 3.82 4.35 16.44
CA PRO A 396 3.72 5.64 17.13
C PRO A 396 5.03 6.44 17.18
N ASN A 397 6.19 5.77 17.13
CA ASN A 397 7.52 6.39 17.11
C ASN A 397 8.16 6.38 15.71
N SER A 398 7.38 6.17 14.65
CA SER A 398 7.81 6.17 13.26
C SER A 398 8.83 5.08 12.87
N ASP A 399 8.83 3.94 13.57
CA ASP A 399 9.51 2.73 13.10
C ASP A 399 8.52 1.85 12.32
N PHE A 400 8.59 1.98 10.99
CA PHE A 400 7.69 1.33 10.05
C PHE A 400 8.22 0.01 9.50
N GLN A 401 9.34 -0.50 10.04
CA GLN A 401 9.77 -1.87 9.71
C GLN A 401 8.76 -2.89 10.20
N LEU A 402 8.68 -4.04 9.53
CA LEU A 402 7.79 -5.10 9.95
C LEU A 402 8.28 -5.73 11.26
N LYS A 403 7.35 -6.01 12.17
CA LYS A 403 7.62 -6.88 13.32
C LYS A 403 7.43 -8.34 12.94
N ASP A 404 8.00 -9.23 13.74
CA ASP A 404 7.96 -10.68 13.56
C ASP A 404 6.53 -11.27 13.48
N SER A 405 5.58 -10.64 14.16
CA SER A 405 4.18 -11.04 14.17
C SER A 405 3.32 -10.26 13.14
N SER A 406 3.94 -9.55 12.20
CA SER A 406 3.23 -8.71 11.24
C SER A 406 2.50 -9.55 10.20
N PRO A 407 1.18 -9.35 9.97
CA PRO A 407 0.45 -10.04 8.90
C PRO A 407 1.00 -9.79 7.48
N ALA A 408 1.92 -8.84 7.33
CA ALA A 408 2.62 -8.58 6.07
C ALA A 408 3.75 -9.58 5.77
N VAL A 409 4.26 -10.28 6.78
CA VAL A 409 5.35 -11.24 6.60
C VAL A 409 4.86 -12.47 5.84
N ASP A 410 5.58 -12.88 4.81
CA ASP A 410 5.27 -13.98 3.89
C ASP A 410 3.88 -13.85 3.20
N PHE A 411 3.34 -12.63 3.05
CA PHE A 411 1.99 -12.40 2.50
C PHE A 411 1.93 -12.32 0.97
N GLY A 412 3.02 -11.86 0.36
CA GLY A 412 3.04 -11.41 -1.03
C GLY A 412 3.05 -12.53 -2.07
N VAL A 413 3.36 -12.16 -3.31
CA VAL A 413 3.63 -13.09 -4.41
C VAL A 413 4.97 -12.75 -5.07
N ASN A 414 5.77 -13.78 -5.34
CA ASN A 414 7.15 -13.66 -5.84
C ASN A 414 7.22 -13.38 -7.36
N LEU A 415 6.56 -12.31 -7.82
CA LEU A 415 6.51 -11.92 -9.22
C LEU A 415 7.07 -10.51 -9.42
N ASP A 416 7.91 -10.35 -10.44
CA ASP A 416 8.52 -9.09 -10.86
C ASP A 416 9.19 -8.29 -9.72
N LEU A 417 9.73 -9.00 -8.74
CA LEU A 417 10.35 -8.39 -7.56
C LEU A 417 11.64 -7.67 -7.92
N SER A 418 11.85 -6.53 -7.29
CA SER A 418 13.18 -5.97 -7.11
C SER A 418 14.08 -6.92 -6.34
N ASN A 419 15.39 -6.88 -6.57
CA ASN A 419 16.34 -7.69 -5.82
C ASN A 419 16.35 -7.40 -4.31
N THR A 420 16.04 -6.16 -3.91
CA THR A 420 16.12 -5.71 -2.53
C THR A 420 14.92 -4.88 -2.07
N ASP A 421 14.65 -4.92 -0.76
CA ASP A 421 13.72 -4.03 -0.07
C ASP A 421 14.29 -2.61 0.12
N LEU A 422 13.57 -1.75 0.85
CA LEU A 422 13.99 -0.37 1.15
C LEU A 422 15.24 -0.27 2.03
N LEU A 423 15.60 -1.30 2.80
CA LEU A 423 16.83 -1.34 3.60
C LEU A 423 18.02 -1.97 2.86
N GLY A 424 17.81 -2.46 1.64
CA GLY A 424 18.82 -3.19 0.87
C GLY A 424 18.90 -4.67 1.21
N ASN A 425 17.96 -5.22 1.98
CA ASN A 425 17.87 -6.65 2.25
C ASN A 425 17.34 -7.38 1.02
N THR A 426 17.69 -8.66 0.83
CA THR A 426 17.09 -9.47 -0.24
C THR A 426 15.58 -9.58 -0.04
N ARG A 427 14.82 -9.37 -1.13
CA ARG A 427 13.34 -9.30 -1.13
C ARG A 427 12.62 -10.64 -0.93
N VAL A 428 13.37 -11.73 -0.80
CA VAL A 428 12.82 -13.05 -0.47
C VAL A 428 13.75 -13.64 0.57
N TYR A 429 13.30 -13.64 1.81
CA TYR A 429 14.05 -14.24 2.91
C TYR A 429 13.97 -15.78 2.84
N ASN A 430 15.09 -16.48 3.01
CA ASN A 430 15.16 -17.96 3.10
C ASN A 430 14.42 -18.76 2.00
N ASN A 431 14.34 -18.25 0.76
CA ASN A 431 13.54 -18.82 -0.34
C ASN A 431 12.02 -18.94 -0.01
N GLY A 432 11.53 -18.11 0.92
CA GLY A 432 10.13 -18.02 1.31
C GLY A 432 9.29 -17.18 0.36
N VAL A 433 8.29 -16.49 0.92
CA VAL A 433 7.40 -15.61 0.19
C VAL A 433 7.78 -14.16 0.52
N VAL A 434 7.75 -13.29 -0.48
CA VAL A 434 8.00 -11.85 -0.26
C VAL A 434 6.99 -11.25 0.71
N ASP A 435 7.44 -10.34 1.54
CA ASP A 435 6.56 -9.60 2.43
C ASP A 435 5.76 -8.54 1.65
N ALA A 436 4.56 -8.19 2.14
CA ALA A 436 3.89 -7.00 1.66
C ALA A 436 4.59 -5.72 2.15
N GLY A 437 4.51 -4.65 1.38
CA GLY A 437 5.07 -3.34 1.73
C GLY A 437 6.54 -3.18 1.34
N CYS A 438 7.16 -2.08 1.77
CA CYS A 438 8.50 -1.68 1.34
C CYS A 438 9.67 -2.35 2.10
N TYR A 439 9.38 -3.08 3.18
CA TYR A 439 10.37 -3.78 4.00
C TYR A 439 10.20 -5.29 3.89
N GLU A 440 11.32 -6.00 3.96
CA GLU A 440 11.37 -7.46 4.09
C GLU A 440 11.90 -7.82 5.48
N TYR A 441 11.13 -8.57 6.24
CA TYR A 441 11.49 -9.09 7.54
C TYR A 441 12.57 -10.18 7.39
N GLN A 442 13.73 -9.97 8.01
CA GLN A 442 14.89 -10.86 7.89
C GLN A 442 14.98 -11.91 9.00
N GLY A 443 13.85 -12.31 9.56
CA GLY A 443 13.76 -13.32 10.62
C GLY A 443 12.70 -14.37 10.33
N ASP A 444 12.69 -15.44 11.11
CA ASP A 444 11.60 -16.41 11.05
C ASP A 444 10.33 -15.76 11.61
N SER A 445 9.27 -15.74 10.82
CA SER A 445 8.00 -15.18 11.24
C SER A 445 7.46 -15.86 12.49
N THR A 446 7.01 -15.08 13.47
CA THR A 446 6.20 -15.56 14.58
C THR A 446 4.72 -15.33 14.34
N THR A 447 4.33 -14.87 13.13
CA THR A 447 2.93 -14.86 12.70
C THR A 447 2.39 -16.28 12.81
N VAL A 448 1.70 -16.51 13.91
CA VAL A 448 0.71 -17.56 13.97
C VAL A 448 -0.41 -17.05 13.05
N PRO A 449 -0.86 -17.81 12.04
CA PRO A 449 -1.91 -17.40 11.09
C PRO A 449 -3.28 -17.16 11.78
N GLY A 450 -3.36 -16.17 12.64
CA GLY A 450 -4.58 -15.67 13.27
C GLY A 450 -5.07 -14.48 12.45
N GLY A 451 -6.25 -14.61 11.87
CA GLY A 451 -6.82 -13.58 11.01
C GLY A 451 -8.08 -14.09 10.29
N SER A 452 -8.72 -13.18 9.56
CA SER A 452 -9.85 -13.47 8.69
C SER A 452 -9.35 -13.79 7.28
N TYR A 453 -9.90 -14.82 6.67
CA TYR A 453 -9.61 -15.29 5.31
C TYR A 453 -10.87 -15.21 4.47
N SER A 454 -10.73 -14.78 3.22
CA SER A 454 -11.75 -14.92 2.17
C SER A 454 -11.17 -15.80 1.08
N ILE A 455 -11.75 -16.99 0.92
CA ILE A 455 -11.21 -18.08 0.10
C ILE A 455 -12.18 -18.36 -1.04
N ASN A 456 -11.70 -18.29 -2.27
CA ASN A 456 -12.47 -18.72 -3.44
C ASN A 456 -12.31 -20.23 -3.65
N PRO A 457 -13.31 -20.92 -4.21
CA PRO A 457 -13.17 -22.33 -4.55
C PRO A 457 -12.19 -22.52 -5.70
N SER A 458 -11.72 -23.76 -5.88
CA SER A 458 -10.93 -24.14 -7.05
C SER A 458 -11.30 -25.55 -7.53
N GLY A 459 -11.78 -25.67 -8.76
CA GLY A 459 -12.18 -26.93 -9.35
C GLY A 459 -13.58 -27.39 -8.93
N ASP A 460 -14.51 -26.45 -8.77
CA ASP A 460 -15.93 -26.69 -8.55
C ASP A 460 -16.56 -27.51 -9.68
N GLY A 461 -17.75 -28.02 -9.42
CA GLY A 461 -18.40 -28.87 -10.41
C GLY A 461 -19.78 -29.35 -10.07
N ILE A 462 -20.42 -29.90 -11.10
CA ILE A 462 -21.74 -30.51 -11.06
C ILE A 462 -21.54 -32.02 -10.95
N VAL A 463 -22.20 -32.64 -9.98
CA VAL A 463 -22.31 -34.10 -9.86
C VAL A 463 -23.76 -34.53 -9.94
N SER A 464 -24.01 -35.70 -10.52
CA SER A 464 -25.32 -36.36 -10.55
C SER A 464 -25.18 -37.79 -10.04
N ASN A 465 -26.29 -38.43 -9.66
CA ASN A 465 -26.27 -39.82 -9.21
C ASN A 465 -25.63 -40.75 -10.28
N PRO A 466 -24.49 -41.42 -10.00
CA PRO A 466 -23.81 -42.28 -10.95
C PRO A 466 -24.64 -43.48 -11.44
N THR A 467 -25.68 -43.90 -10.71
CA THR A 467 -26.57 -44.98 -11.15
C THR A 467 -27.57 -44.53 -12.21
N ASP A 468 -27.88 -43.23 -12.23
CA ASP A 468 -28.97 -42.66 -13.03
C ASP A 468 -28.43 -41.82 -14.19
N TYR A 469 -27.14 -41.43 -14.13
CA TYR A 469 -26.48 -40.60 -15.12
C TYR A 469 -25.28 -41.29 -15.79
N SER A 470 -25.25 -41.27 -17.12
CA SER A 470 -24.21 -41.93 -17.94
C SER A 470 -23.30 -40.95 -18.70
N GLY A 471 -23.48 -39.64 -18.50
CA GLY A 471 -22.64 -38.61 -19.10
C GLY A 471 -21.37 -38.31 -18.30
N THR A 472 -20.69 -37.21 -18.66
CA THR A 472 -19.49 -36.74 -17.96
C THR A 472 -19.84 -36.33 -16.53
N ASN A 473 -19.30 -37.06 -15.55
CA ASN A 473 -19.58 -36.88 -14.13
C ASN A 473 -18.29 -37.19 -13.34
N PRO A 474 -17.68 -36.21 -12.65
CA PRO A 474 -18.13 -34.83 -12.44
C PRO A 474 -17.99 -33.98 -13.70
N PHE A 475 -18.75 -32.89 -13.78
CA PHE A 475 -18.63 -31.88 -14.83
C PHE A 475 -18.07 -30.58 -14.24
N LEU A 476 -16.85 -30.22 -14.64
CA LEU A 476 -15.98 -29.23 -13.95
C LEU A 476 -15.91 -27.86 -14.64
N THR A 477 -16.83 -27.55 -15.54
CA THR A 477 -16.80 -26.29 -16.30
C THR A 477 -18.25 -25.86 -16.39
N GLY A 478 -18.70 -24.94 -15.54
CA GLY A 478 -20.12 -24.59 -15.40
C GLY A 478 -20.86 -24.45 -16.74
N ASN A 479 -22.16 -24.72 -16.76
CA ASN A 479 -22.94 -24.54 -17.98
C ASN A 479 -23.27 -23.06 -18.23
N SER A 480 -23.28 -22.62 -19.47
CA SER A 480 -23.79 -21.28 -19.80
C SER A 480 -25.31 -21.21 -19.59
N ALA A 481 -25.77 -20.33 -18.69
CA ALA A 481 -27.18 -20.06 -18.44
C ALA A 481 -27.42 -18.59 -18.06
N GLY A 482 -28.68 -18.15 -18.16
CA GLY A 482 -29.10 -16.79 -17.77
C GLY A 482 -28.94 -15.72 -18.86
N SER A 483 -29.36 -14.50 -18.51
CA SER A 483 -29.22 -13.29 -19.31
C SER A 483 -28.87 -12.11 -18.37
N PRO A 484 -27.63 -11.60 -18.40
CA PRO A 484 -26.51 -12.04 -19.24
C PRO A 484 -26.11 -13.51 -18.97
N SER A 485 -25.52 -14.14 -19.98
CA SER A 485 -25.08 -15.54 -19.87
C SER A 485 -23.84 -15.62 -18.97
N GLU A 486 -23.85 -16.57 -18.05
CA GLU A 486 -22.77 -16.82 -17.08
C GLU A 486 -22.55 -18.33 -16.90
N LEU A 487 -21.34 -18.74 -16.52
CA LEU A 487 -21.04 -20.14 -16.26
C LEU A 487 -21.62 -20.56 -14.90
N THR A 488 -22.30 -21.70 -14.91
CA THR A 488 -23.33 -22.02 -13.91
C THR A 488 -23.22 -23.47 -13.44
N LEU A 489 -23.15 -23.66 -12.12
CA LEU A 489 -23.41 -24.95 -11.48
C LEU A 489 -24.92 -25.17 -11.37
N LYS A 490 -25.41 -26.25 -11.98
CA LYS A 490 -26.84 -26.59 -11.96
C LYS A 490 -27.13 -27.43 -10.72
N ILE A 491 -28.14 -27.02 -9.96
CA ILE A 491 -28.63 -27.75 -8.79
C ILE A 491 -30.13 -27.94 -8.94
N GLY A 492 -30.56 -29.18 -9.17
CA GLY A 492 -31.96 -29.48 -9.49
C GLY A 492 -32.11 -30.71 -10.37
N GLY A 493 -33.28 -30.87 -11.01
CA GLY A 493 -33.58 -32.01 -11.88
C GLY A 493 -32.93 -31.93 -13.26
N SER A 494 -31.73 -31.36 -13.37
CA SER A 494 -30.98 -31.24 -14.62
C SER A 494 -29.50 -31.58 -14.42
N ALA A 495 -29.05 -32.67 -15.04
CA ALA A 495 -27.61 -32.92 -15.20
C ALA A 495 -26.94 -31.84 -16.07
N ALA A 496 -25.61 -31.89 -16.12
CA ALA A 496 -24.77 -30.99 -16.90
C ALA A 496 -25.18 -30.94 -18.39
N ASN A 497 -25.47 -32.09 -19.00
CA ASN A 497 -25.93 -32.20 -20.39
C ASN A 497 -27.44 -31.87 -20.59
N GLY A 498 -28.17 -31.60 -19.52
CA GLY A 498 -29.62 -31.32 -19.56
C GLY A 498 -30.54 -32.52 -19.35
N ASP A 499 -29.99 -33.73 -19.11
CA ASP A 499 -30.81 -34.90 -18.79
C ASP A 499 -31.63 -34.66 -17.51
N ALA A 500 -32.83 -35.23 -17.48
CA ALA A 500 -33.78 -35.10 -16.38
C ALA A 500 -33.40 -36.02 -15.20
N VAL A 501 -32.25 -35.74 -14.59
CA VAL A 501 -31.74 -36.37 -13.37
C VAL A 501 -31.28 -35.29 -12.41
N THR A 502 -31.26 -35.60 -11.12
CA THR A 502 -30.85 -34.66 -10.09
C THR A 502 -29.36 -34.35 -10.16
N SER A 503 -29.00 -33.15 -9.71
CA SER A 503 -27.62 -32.69 -9.64
C SER A 503 -27.36 -31.91 -8.36
N SER A 504 -26.13 -32.05 -7.86
CA SER A 504 -25.55 -31.28 -6.76
C SER A 504 -24.37 -30.46 -7.28
N ALA A 505 -24.07 -29.35 -6.62
CA ALA A 505 -22.83 -28.60 -6.80
C ALA A 505 -21.85 -28.92 -5.67
N ILE A 506 -20.57 -29.10 -6.01
CA ILE A 506 -19.49 -29.32 -5.05
C ILE A 506 -18.48 -28.19 -5.19
N LEU A 507 -18.13 -27.55 -4.08
CA LEU A 507 -17.24 -26.40 -4.00
C LEU A 507 -16.00 -26.76 -3.13
N PRO A 508 -14.84 -27.07 -3.75
CA PRO A 508 -13.60 -27.30 -3.01
C PRO A 508 -12.93 -25.99 -2.59
N PHE A 509 -12.62 -25.81 -1.31
CA PHE A 509 -11.87 -24.66 -0.78
C PHE A 509 -10.56 -25.11 -0.14
N GLN A 510 -9.44 -24.52 -0.54
CA GLN A 510 -8.13 -24.83 0.04
C GLN A 510 -7.98 -24.18 1.41
N LEU A 511 -7.61 -24.98 2.43
CA LEU A 511 -7.49 -24.53 3.81
C LEU A 511 -6.18 -23.76 4.06
N PRO A 512 -6.23 -22.64 4.81
CA PRO A 512 -5.04 -22.02 5.37
C PRO A 512 -4.47 -22.87 6.51
N LYS A 513 -3.27 -22.53 6.98
CA LYS A 513 -2.70 -23.15 8.19
C LYS A 513 -3.52 -22.74 9.41
N ARG A 514 -4.00 -23.70 10.19
CA ARG A 514 -4.58 -23.44 11.52
C ARG A 514 -3.47 -23.15 12.53
N PRO A 515 -3.50 -22.01 13.22
CA PRO A 515 -2.61 -21.71 14.35
C PRO A 515 -2.60 -22.79 15.43
N ASP A 516 -1.43 -22.98 16.05
CA ASP A 516 -1.30 -23.91 17.18
C ASP A 516 -2.16 -23.43 18.37
N GLY A 517 -3.14 -24.24 18.75
CA GLY A 517 -4.00 -23.97 19.90
C GLY A 517 -5.21 -23.08 19.63
N GLU A 518 -5.38 -22.54 18.42
CA GLU A 518 -6.56 -21.75 18.05
C GLU A 518 -7.63 -22.61 17.37
N VAL A 519 -8.83 -22.05 17.21
CA VAL A 519 -9.99 -22.63 16.52
C VAL A 519 -10.54 -21.61 15.53
N VAL A 520 -11.30 -22.04 14.52
CA VAL A 520 -12.13 -21.13 13.74
C VAL A 520 -13.25 -20.58 14.65
N VAL A 521 -13.44 -19.26 14.69
CA VAL A 521 -14.43 -18.56 15.52
C VAL A 521 -15.53 -17.86 14.72
N ASP A 522 -15.34 -17.70 13.41
CA ASP A 522 -16.37 -17.25 12.49
C ASP A 522 -16.18 -17.94 11.13
N ALA A 523 -17.28 -18.21 10.43
CA ALA A 523 -17.28 -18.76 9.10
C ALA A 523 -18.55 -18.41 8.33
N LYS A 524 -18.41 -18.09 7.04
CA LYS A 524 -19.56 -17.74 6.20
C LYS A 524 -19.32 -18.14 4.74
N LEU A 525 -20.17 -19.01 4.21
CA LEU A 525 -20.26 -19.22 2.76
C LEU A 525 -21.20 -18.18 2.14
N THR A 526 -20.80 -17.63 1.00
CA THR A 526 -21.61 -16.77 0.13
C THR A 526 -21.57 -17.31 -1.30
N VAL A 527 -22.73 -17.41 -1.96
CA VAL A 527 -22.87 -17.83 -3.37
C VAL A 527 -23.77 -16.85 -4.13
N ASN A 528 -23.64 -16.77 -5.45
CA ASN A 528 -24.55 -16.01 -6.28
C ASN A 528 -25.57 -16.93 -6.98
N VAL A 529 -26.86 -16.65 -6.80
CA VAL A 529 -27.94 -17.29 -7.56
C VAL A 529 -28.29 -16.36 -8.71
N HIS A 530 -27.79 -16.65 -9.91
CA HIS A 530 -28.03 -15.80 -11.08
C HIS A 530 -29.10 -16.33 -12.02
N TYR A 531 -29.53 -17.59 -11.88
CA TYR A 531 -30.54 -18.18 -12.75
C TYR A 531 -31.49 -19.13 -12.01
N VAL A 532 -32.79 -19.07 -12.31
CA VAL A 532 -33.80 -19.96 -11.73
C VAL A 532 -34.77 -20.41 -12.82
N ARG A 533 -34.85 -21.72 -13.07
CA ARG A 533 -35.69 -22.26 -14.14
C ARG A 533 -37.15 -22.45 -13.71
N HIS A 534 -38.06 -22.43 -14.67
CA HIS A 534 -39.53 -22.40 -14.51
C HIS A 534 -40.13 -23.14 -13.31
N TRP A 535 -39.88 -24.45 -13.17
CA TRP A 535 -40.64 -25.32 -12.26
C TRP A 535 -39.81 -25.97 -11.15
N ILE A 536 -38.63 -25.41 -10.80
CA ILE A 536 -37.96 -25.85 -9.57
C ILE A 536 -38.74 -25.38 -8.34
N THR A 537 -39.07 -26.33 -7.47
CA THR A 537 -39.88 -26.11 -6.26
C THR A 537 -39.18 -26.54 -4.97
N SER A 538 -38.18 -27.42 -5.05
CA SER A 538 -37.27 -27.73 -3.94
C SER A 538 -36.43 -26.52 -3.56
N ASN A 539 -36.10 -26.42 -2.27
CA ASN A 539 -35.03 -25.56 -1.79
C ASN A 539 -33.67 -26.29 -1.95
N ILE A 540 -32.58 -25.61 -1.61
CA ILE A 540 -31.22 -26.17 -1.65
C ILE A 540 -30.66 -26.20 -0.23
N ASP A 541 -30.11 -27.34 0.14
CA ASP A 541 -29.40 -27.56 1.40
C ASP A 541 -27.90 -27.38 1.26
N LEU A 542 -27.23 -27.15 2.39
CA LEU A 542 -25.78 -27.07 2.49
C LEU A 542 -25.23 -28.15 3.42
N TYR A 543 -24.25 -28.89 2.92
CA TYR A 543 -23.48 -29.91 3.64
C TYR A 543 -21.98 -29.69 3.49
N GLY A 544 -21.21 -30.14 4.47
CA GLY A 544 -19.75 -30.27 4.38
C GLY A 544 -19.34 -31.74 4.19
N LEU A 545 -18.33 -32.00 3.37
CA LEU A 545 -17.78 -33.35 3.15
C LEU A 545 -16.39 -33.47 3.78
N PRO A 546 -15.86 -34.69 4.02
CA PRO A 546 -14.50 -34.86 4.54
C PRO A 546 -13.44 -34.15 3.72
N TYR A 547 -12.41 -33.63 4.39
CA TYR A 547 -11.28 -33.00 3.71
C TYR A 547 -10.46 -33.98 2.85
N SER A 548 -9.71 -33.45 1.88
CA SER A 548 -8.82 -34.20 0.99
C SER A 548 -7.54 -33.41 0.70
N SER A 549 -6.43 -34.10 0.42
CA SER A 549 -5.18 -33.45 -0.01
C SER A 549 -5.19 -32.97 -1.46
N SER A 550 -6.30 -33.13 -2.18
CA SER A 550 -6.52 -32.62 -3.53
C SER A 550 -7.95 -32.10 -3.68
N ASN A 551 -8.17 -31.20 -4.62
CA ASN A 551 -9.50 -30.64 -4.95
C ASN A 551 -10.37 -31.56 -5.84
N GLN A 552 -10.06 -32.85 -5.90
CA GLN A 552 -10.74 -33.76 -6.81
C GLN A 552 -12.18 -34.08 -6.34
N ILE A 553 -13.18 -33.73 -7.15
CA ILE A 553 -14.60 -34.04 -6.90
C ILE A 553 -14.92 -35.51 -7.23
N ASN A 554 -15.71 -36.18 -6.37
CA ASN A 554 -16.17 -37.55 -6.59
C ASN A 554 -17.67 -37.57 -6.98
N PRO A 555 -18.06 -38.25 -8.08
CA PRO A 555 -19.46 -38.42 -8.46
C PRO A 555 -20.37 -39.02 -7.38
N ASN A 556 -19.80 -39.82 -6.48
CA ASN A 556 -20.55 -40.45 -5.39
C ASN A 556 -20.93 -39.47 -4.27
N ASP A 557 -20.45 -38.22 -4.31
CA ASP A 557 -20.81 -37.18 -3.34
C ASP A 557 -22.17 -36.54 -3.63
N HIS A 558 -22.81 -36.89 -4.77
CA HIS A 558 -24.17 -36.47 -5.08
C HIS A 558 -25.15 -36.94 -4.00
N TYR A 559 -26.04 -36.03 -3.59
CA TYR A 559 -27.12 -36.30 -2.65
C TYR A 559 -28.37 -35.54 -3.08
N ASP A 560 -29.54 -36.10 -2.82
CA ASP A 560 -30.82 -35.53 -3.21
C ASP A 560 -31.96 -36.13 -2.39
N GLU A 561 -31.73 -36.40 -1.10
CA GLU A 561 -32.77 -36.79 -0.16
C GLU A 561 -33.10 -35.66 0.83
N VAL A 562 -33.91 -35.95 1.85
CA VAL A 562 -34.37 -34.99 2.88
C VAL A 562 -33.20 -34.46 3.68
N PHE A 563 -33.21 -33.18 4.07
CA PHE A 563 -32.23 -32.66 5.01
C PHE A 563 -32.13 -33.52 6.29
N SER A 564 -30.93 -34.02 6.60
CA SER A 564 -30.72 -34.89 7.76
C SER A 564 -29.39 -34.59 8.44
N MET A 565 -29.37 -34.68 9.78
CA MET A 565 -28.17 -34.44 10.58
C MET A 565 -27.08 -35.51 10.43
N SER A 566 -27.30 -36.56 9.62
CA SER A 566 -26.37 -37.69 9.50
C SER A 566 -26.62 -38.48 8.20
N HIS A 567 -25.79 -38.26 7.18
CA HIS A 567 -25.75 -39.06 5.96
C HIS A 567 -24.32 -39.57 5.63
N GLY A 568 -23.93 -40.68 6.25
CA GLY A 568 -22.60 -41.24 6.02
C GLY A 568 -21.50 -40.41 6.68
N THR A 569 -20.62 -39.79 5.89
CA THR A 569 -19.49 -38.98 6.37
C THR A 569 -19.65 -37.48 6.16
N ASP A 570 -20.79 -37.04 5.60
CA ASP A 570 -21.09 -35.62 5.46
C ASP A 570 -21.58 -35.02 6.79
N MET A 571 -21.49 -33.69 6.89
CA MET A 571 -21.96 -32.91 8.04
C MET A 571 -23.01 -31.91 7.59
N ALA A 572 -24.16 -31.94 8.24
CA ALA A 572 -25.25 -31.01 8.00
C ALA A 572 -24.89 -29.59 8.45
N ILE A 573 -24.93 -28.63 7.53
CA ILE A 573 -24.59 -27.23 7.80
C ILE A 573 -25.84 -26.36 7.86
N GLN A 574 -26.64 -26.33 6.80
CA GLN A 574 -27.85 -25.51 6.77
C GLN A 574 -28.94 -26.13 5.90
N ASP A 575 -30.10 -26.34 6.53
CA ASP A 575 -31.37 -26.62 5.89
C ASP A 575 -31.89 -25.36 5.19
N ASP A 576 -32.52 -25.51 4.02
CA ASP A 576 -33.08 -24.40 3.25
C ASP A 576 -32.06 -23.26 2.99
N TYR A 577 -30.80 -23.60 2.71
CA TYR A 577 -29.73 -22.62 2.41
C TYR A 577 -30.10 -21.66 1.28
N ILE A 578 -30.67 -22.17 0.19
CA ILE A 578 -31.28 -21.35 -0.85
C ILE A 578 -32.76 -21.70 -0.96
N THR A 579 -33.62 -20.72 -0.66
CA THR A 579 -35.05 -20.82 -0.91
C THR A 579 -35.44 -20.10 -2.19
N ARG A 580 -36.39 -20.65 -2.94
CA ARG A 580 -36.98 -19.93 -4.09
C ARG A 580 -37.80 -18.73 -3.59
N THR A 581 -37.55 -17.55 -4.16
CA THR A 581 -38.34 -16.33 -3.87
C THR A 581 -39.18 -15.89 -5.07
N GLU A 582 -38.86 -16.45 -6.23
CA GLU A 582 -39.44 -16.13 -7.53
C GLU A 582 -40.72 -16.94 -7.77
N ALA A 583 -41.67 -16.37 -8.51
CA ALA A 583 -42.94 -17.04 -8.80
C ALA A 583 -42.70 -18.37 -9.57
N VAL A 584 -43.35 -19.44 -9.14
CA VAL A 584 -43.26 -20.75 -9.81
C VAL A 584 -43.93 -20.68 -11.19
N GLY A 585 -43.30 -21.29 -12.20
CA GLY A 585 -43.79 -21.34 -13.58
C GLY A 585 -43.15 -20.34 -14.54
N SER A 586 -42.16 -19.58 -14.09
CA SER A 586 -41.41 -18.61 -14.92
C SER A 586 -39.90 -18.74 -14.69
N GLU A 587 -39.14 -18.40 -15.72
CA GLU A 587 -37.68 -18.30 -15.67
C GLU A 587 -37.25 -16.93 -15.18
N PHE A 588 -36.21 -16.89 -14.34
CA PHE A 588 -35.68 -15.66 -13.74
C PHE A 588 -34.16 -15.63 -13.79
N THR A 589 -33.63 -14.42 -13.83
CA THR A 589 -32.20 -14.12 -13.71
C THR A 589 -31.98 -13.14 -12.55
N PRO A 590 -32.19 -13.56 -11.29
CA PRO A 590 -32.32 -12.64 -10.16
C PRO A 590 -31.01 -11.99 -9.74
N ASP A 591 -29.86 -12.58 -10.09
CA ASP A 591 -28.51 -12.12 -9.74
C ASP A 591 -28.40 -11.69 -8.27
N ARG A 592 -28.62 -12.65 -7.36
CA ARG A 592 -28.69 -12.39 -5.92
C ARG A 592 -27.65 -13.18 -5.15
N SER A 593 -26.93 -12.46 -4.30
CA SER A 593 -26.04 -13.04 -3.29
C SER A 593 -26.85 -13.71 -2.17
N VAL A 594 -26.51 -14.96 -1.86
CA VAL A 594 -27.06 -15.75 -0.75
C VAL A 594 -25.91 -16.13 0.17
N ALA A 595 -26.06 -15.82 1.45
CA ALA A 595 -25.08 -16.15 2.47
C ALA A 595 -25.68 -17.08 3.52
N THR A 596 -24.82 -17.83 4.20
CA THR A 596 -25.23 -18.66 5.34
C THR A 596 -25.94 -17.82 6.40
N SER A 597 -26.99 -18.40 7.00
CA SER A 597 -27.70 -17.82 8.15
C SER A 597 -26.79 -17.80 9.38
N ILE A 598 -27.21 -17.13 10.46
CA ILE A 598 -26.45 -17.13 11.72
C ILE A 598 -26.22 -18.57 12.24
N SER A 599 -27.25 -19.42 12.17
CA SER A 599 -27.14 -20.83 12.55
C SER A 599 -26.26 -21.62 11.58
N GLY A 600 -26.39 -21.38 10.26
CA GLY A 600 -25.57 -22.03 9.25
C GLY A 600 -24.09 -21.66 9.34
N ALA A 601 -23.78 -20.39 9.63
CA ALA A 601 -22.43 -19.90 9.90
C ALA A 601 -21.80 -20.61 11.10
N THR A 602 -22.59 -20.79 12.17
CA THR A 602 -22.15 -21.55 13.37
C THR A 602 -21.84 -23.01 13.01
N GLN A 603 -22.73 -23.68 12.27
CA GLN A 603 -22.52 -25.07 11.87
C GLN A 603 -21.37 -25.23 10.86
N LEU A 604 -21.17 -24.24 9.98
CA LEU A 604 -20.07 -24.20 9.03
C LEU A 604 -18.73 -24.06 9.77
N MET A 605 -18.66 -23.17 10.76
CA MET A 605 -17.51 -23.03 11.65
C MET A 605 -17.19 -24.34 12.38
N ASP A 606 -18.21 -24.99 12.95
CA ASP A 606 -18.05 -26.29 13.63
C ASP A 606 -17.54 -27.38 12.67
N TYR A 607 -18.06 -27.42 11.44
CA TYR A 607 -17.59 -28.33 10.39
C TYR A 607 -16.11 -28.09 10.05
N ILE A 608 -15.69 -26.84 9.82
CA ILE A 608 -14.31 -26.51 9.47
C ILE A 608 -13.35 -26.91 10.62
N ASN A 609 -13.73 -26.59 11.86
CA ASN A 609 -12.98 -27.02 13.04
C ASN A 609 -12.87 -28.55 13.11
N ALA A 610 -13.96 -29.28 12.85
CA ALA A 610 -13.95 -30.74 12.81
C ALA A 610 -13.00 -31.30 11.73
N GLN A 611 -12.86 -30.63 10.58
CA GLN A 611 -11.90 -31.05 9.55
C GLN A 611 -10.45 -30.88 10.01
N TYR A 612 -10.11 -29.74 10.63
CA TYR A 612 -8.79 -29.55 11.22
C TYR A 612 -8.51 -30.54 12.37
N ASP A 613 -9.51 -30.79 13.23
CA ASP A 613 -9.40 -31.75 14.33
C ASP A 613 -9.25 -33.19 13.82
N ALA A 614 -9.77 -33.49 12.62
CA ALA A 614 -9.58 -34.76 11.93
C ALA A 614 -8.19 -34.90 11.27
N GLY A 615 -7.37 -33.85 11.27
CA GLY A 615 -6.00 -33.86 10.77
C GLY A 615 -5.79 -33.09 9.46
N ALA A 616 -6.76 -32.28 9.01
CA ALA A 616 -6.54 -31.39 7.88
C ALA A 616 -5.44 -30.37 8.21
N THR A 617 -4.61 -30.06 7.23
CA THR A 617 -3.48 -29.14 7.33
C THR A 617 -3.53 -28.11 6.20
N GLN A 618 -2.61 -27.15 6.22
CA GLN A 618 -2.50 -26.15 5.16
C GLN A 618 -2.38 -26.82 3.80
N GLY A 619 -3.17 -26.35 2.83
CA GLY A 619 -3.13 -26.85 1.45
C GLY A 619 -4.07 -28.03 1.18
N ASP A 620 -4.61 -28.66 2.23
CA ASP A 620 -5.74 -29.60 2.09
C ASP A 620 -7.02 -28.83 1.71
N TYR A 621 -8.01 -29.55 1.18
CA TYR A 621 -9.27 -29.01 0.69
C TYR A 621 -10.42 -29.50 1.54
N ILE A 622 -11.34 -28.59 1.88
CA ILE A 622 -12.68 -28.94 2.34
C ILE A 622 -13.66 -28.79 1.20
N PHE A 623 -14.77 -29.52 1.25
CA PHE A 623 -15.77 -29.48 0.18
C PHE A 623 -17.13 -29.11 0.76
N LEU A 624 -17.78 -28.12 0.14
CA LEU A 624 -19.14 -27.74 0.46
C LEU A 624 -20.06 -28.23 -0.66
N ARG A 625 -21.05 -29.05 -0.30
CA ARG A 625 -22.05 -29.58 -1.23
C ARG A 625 -23.33 -28.78 -1.10
N LEU A 626 -23.85 -28.34 -2.24
CA LEU A 626 -25.18 -27.80 -2.37
C LEU A 626 -26.04 -28.80 -3.14
N ASN A 627 -27.13 -29.26 -2.53
CA ASN A 627 -28.04 -30.23 -3.14
C ASN A 627 -29.50 -29.84 -2.92
N ILE A 628 -30.40 -30.42 -3.71
CA ILE A 628 -31.84 -30.20 -3.49
C ILE A 628 -32.29 -30.78 -2.15
N ASP A 629 -33.15 -30.03 -1.45
CA ASP A 629 -33.93 -30.54 -0.32
C ASP A 629 -35.20 -31.23 -0.85
N VAL A 630 -35.53 -32.35 -0.23
CA VAL A 630 -36.66 -33.18 -0.61
C VAL A 630 -37.71 -33.17 0.47
N PRO A 631 -38.96 -32.88 0.08
CA PRO A 631 -40.06 -33.73 0.48
C PRO A 631 -40.65 -34.35 -0.78
N ILE A 632 -40.63 -35.67 -0.89
CA ILE A 632 -41.08 -36.42 -2.08
C ILE A 632 -42.41 -35.87 -2.61
N ASN A 633 -42.40 -35.24 -3.79
CA ASN A 633 -43.62 -34.87 -4.49
C ASN A 633 -44.23 -36.13 -5.13
N GLN A 634 -45.09 -36.84 -4.37
CA GLN A 634 -45.76 -38.07 -4.84
C GLN A 634 -46.66 -37.85 -6.07
N SER A 635 -46.89 -36.60 -6.49
CA SER A 635 -47.66 -36.24 -7.69
C SER A 635 -46.82 -35.87 -8.91
N SER A 636 -45.48 -35.91 -8.82
CA SER A 636 -44.60 -35.69 -9.97
C SER A 636 -44.60 -36.89 -10.93
N PRO A 637 -44.68 -36.67 -12.26
CA PRO A 637 -44.61 -37.75 -13.26
C PRO A 637 -43.23 -38.42 -13.35
N SER A 638 -42.21 -37.87 -12.68
CA SER A 638 -40.91 -38.49 -12.44
C SER A 638 -40.73 -38.73 -10.94
N SER A 639 -39.96 -39.75 -10.56
CA SER A 639 -39.54 -40.00 -9.16
C SER A 639 -38.54 -38.97 -8.62
N LEU A 640 -38.38 -37.83 -9.31
CA LEU A 640 -37.45 -36.78 -8.94
C LEU A 640 -38.10 -35.84 -7.91
N PRO A 641 -37.34 -35.31 -6.94
CA PRO A 641 -37.86 -34.35 -5.97
C PRO A 641 -38.36 -33.03 -6.60
N THR A 642 -37.90 -32.73 -7.82
CA THR A 642 -38.29 -31.55 -8.61
C THR A 642 -38.58 -31.96 -10.07
N ALA A 643 -39.24 -31.09 -10.83
CA ALA A 643 -39.53 -31.37 -12.23
C ALA A 643 -38.23 -31.49 -13.07
N GLY A 644 -38.21 -32.47 -13.98
CA GLY A 644 -37.06 -32.70 -14.86
C GLY A 644 -36.71 -31.47 -15.71
N ALA A 645 -35.42 -31.26 -15.92
CA ALA A 645 -34.82 -30.09 -16.55
C ALA A 645 -34.99 -28.76 -15.80
N HIS A 646 -35.36 -28.74 -14.50
CA HIS A 646 -35.49 -27.50 -13.71
C HIS A 646 -34.49 -27.42 -12.56
N TYR A 647 -33.82 -26.28 -12.42
CA TYR A 647 -32.67 -26.10 -11.53
C TYR A 647 -32.50 -24.65 -11.07
N PHE A 648 -31.77 -24.46 -9.97
CA PHE A 648 -31.06 -23.23 -9.64
C PHE A 648 -29.72 -23.22 -10.36
N GLY A 649 -29.38 -22.07 -10.90
CA GLY A 649 -28.07 -21.77 -11.43
C GLY A 649 -27.29 -20.94 -10.43
N ILE A 650 -26.20 -21.53 -9.94
CA ILE A 650 -25.22 -20.87 -9.07
C ILE A 650 -24.01 -20.50 -9.91
N SER A 651 -23.51 -19.28 -9.78
CA SER A 651 -22.28 -18.84 -10.45
C SER A 651 -21.10 -19.76 -10.10
N ASP A 652 -20.30 -20.13 -11.10
CA ASP A 652 -19.09 -20.91 -10.87
C ASP A 652 -17.90 -20.04 -10.44
N GLU A 653 -16.81 -20.68 -10.06
CA GLU A 653 -15.56 -20.08 -9.60
C GLU A 653 -14.89 -19.09 -10.56
N THR A 654 -15.23 -19.13 -11.86
CA THR A 654 -14.58 -18.30 -12.89
C THR A 654 -15.30 -16.98 -13.14
N THR A 655 -16.39 -16.73 -12.42
CA THR A 655 -17.31 -15.59 -12.63
C THR A 655 -16.90 -14.29 -11.92
N GLY A 656 -15.66 -14.22 -11.42
CA GLY A 656 -15.11 -13.01 -10.80
C GLY A 656 -15.84 -12.63 -9.52
N VAL A 657 -16.48 -11.46 -9.49
CA VAL A 657 -17.19 -10.96 -8.30
C VAL A 657 -18.40 -11.80 -7.89
N ASN A 658 -18.94 -12.60 -8.81
CA ASN A 658 -20.08 -13.49 -8.58
C ASN A 658 -19.66 -14.89 -8.08
N ALA A 659 -18.35 -15.19 -8.08
CA ALA A 659 -17.85 -16.50 -7.67
C ALA A 659 -18.21 -16.80 -6.20
N PRO A 660 -18.38 -18.08 -5.84
CA PRO A 660 -18.55 -18.46 -4.44
C PRO A 660 -17.37 -18.01 -3.57
N VAL A 661 -17.63 -17.61 -2.33
CA VAL A 661 -16.59 -17.20 -1.37
C VAL A 661 -16.86 -17.82 0.00
N LEU A 662 -15.84 -18.46 0.56
CA LEU A 662 -15.80 -18.90 1.96
C LEU A 662 -15.00 -17.90 2.80
N PHE A 663 -15.67 -17.26 3.75
CA PHE A 663 -15.03 -16.50 4.80
C PHE A 663 -14.75 -17.39 6.02
N MET A 664 -13.60 -17.23 6.67
CA MET A 664 -13.29 -17.86 7.97
C MET A 664 -12.37 -16.99 8.83
N GLU A 665 -12.51 -17.05 10.16
CA GLU A 665 -11.65 -16.33 11.11
C GLU A 665 -11.14 -17.27 12.20
N PHE A 666 -9.86 -17.23 12.55
CA PHE A 666 -9.32 -17.97 13.71
C PHE A 666 -9.41 -17.15 15.01
N SER A 667 -9.55 -17.83 16.14
CA SER A 667 -9.43 -17.21 17.45
C SER A 667 -8.09 -16.50 17.55
N SER A 668 -8.12 -15.29 18.08
CA SER A 668 -6.91 -14.58 18.47
C SER A 668 -6.52 -15.02 19.87
N VAL A 669 -5.22 -15.23 20.07
CA VAL A 669 -4.66 -15.28 21.41
C VAL A 669 -5.06 -13.98 22.13
N LEU A 670 -5.47 -14.11 23.39
CA LEU A 670 -5.40 -12.99 24.33
C LEU A 670 -3.94 -12.56 24.40
N SER A 671 -3.55 -11.63 23.51
CA SER A 671 -2.32 -10.92 23.64
C SER A 671 -2.40 -10.15 24.96
N ASP A 672 -1.42 -10.34 25.83
CA ASP A 672 -1.03 -9.36 26.83
C ASP A 672 -0.52 -8.13 26.06
N ASN A 673 -1.42 -7.45 25.35
CA ASN A 673 -1.18 -6.07 24.97
C ASN A 673 -1.22 -5.29 26.26
N GLU A 674 -0.03 -5.00 26.80
CA GLU A 674 0.22 -3.84 27.63
C GLU A 674 -0.15 -2.56 26.85
N ASN A 675 -1.44 -2.40 26.54
CA ASN A 675 -2.04 -1.11 26.26
C ASN A 675 -2.17 -0.40 27.60
N ILE A 676 -1.03 0.03 28.15
CA ILE A 676 -1.00 1.16 29.07
C ILE A 676 -1.30 2.41 28.23
N LYS A 677 -2.56 2.53 27.77
CA LYS A 677 -3.12 3.82 27.39
C LYS A 677 -3.22 4.61 28.68
N THR A 678 -2.28 5.53 28.89
CA THR A 678 -2.23 6.49 30.00
C THR A 678 -3.32 7.56 29.92
N LEU A 679 -4.57 7.17 29.64
CA LEU A 679 -5.74 8.03 29.85
C LEU A 679 -6.90 7.20 30.43
N GLU A 680 -7.15 7.43 31.72
CA GLU A 680 -8.33 7.04 32.53
C GLU A 680 -8.42 5.59 33.06
N LYS A 681 -7.68 5.32 34.14
CA LYS A 681 -7.61 4.03 34.88
C LYS A 681 -8.89 3.72 35.68
N MET A 682 -9.38 2.48 35.61
CA MET A 682 -10.35 1.93 36.59
C MET A 682 -9.64 1.66 37.92
N ILE A 683 -10.14 2.25 39.01
CA ILE A 683 -9.59 2.08 40.36
C ILE A 683 -10.50 1.16 41.17
N ILE A 684 -9.94 0.12 41.77
CA ILE A 684 -10.61 -0.78 42.71
C ILE A 684 -9.98 -0.56 44.09
N TYR A 685 -10.76 -0.09 45.07
CA TYR A 685 -10.25 0.25 46.40
C TYR A 685 -11.30 0.00 47.51
N PRO A 686 -10.93 -0.55 48.69
CA PRO A 686 -9.62 -1.14 48.98
C PRO A 686 -9.38 -2.39 48.12
N ASN A 687 -8.12 -2.66 47.78
CA ASN A 687 -7.72 -3.87 47.08
C ASN A 687 -6.29 -4.23 47.52
N PRO A 688 -6.09 -5.20 48.44
CA PRO A 688 -7.07 -6.20 48.86
C PRO A 688 -8.26 -5.69 49.69
N VAL A 689 -9.42 -6.32 49.49
CA VAL A 689 -10.67 -6.04 50.19
C VAL A 689 -10.70 -6.83 51.51
N ASN A 690 -10.69 -6.12 52.64
CA ASN A 690 -10.79 -6.70 54.00
C ASN A 690 -12.19 -6.54 54.64
N GLN A 691 -13.05 -5.72 54.03
CA GLN A 691 -14.41 -5.42 54.49
C GLN A 691 -15.41 -5.92 53.43
N SER A 692 -16.68 -6.14 53.76
CA SER A 692 -17.67 -6.64 52.78
C SER A 692 -17.94 -5.70 51.59
N TRP A 693 -17.21 -4.60 51.42
CA TRP A 693 -17.48 -3.58 50.39
C TRP A 693 -16.21 -3.24 49.60
N VAL A 694 -16.37 -3.04 48.29
CA VAL A 694 -15.35 -2.50 47.39
C VAL A 694 -15.90 -1.26 46.68
N THR A 695 -15.05 -0.27 46.49
CA THR A 695 -15.32 0.90 45.66
C THR A 695 -14.65 0.74 44.31
N ILE A 696 -15.42 0.94 43.25
CA ILE A 696 -14.95 0.95 41.86
C ILE A 696 -15.12 2.36 41.33
N LYS A 697 -14.04 2.98 40.88
CA LYS A 697 -14.04 4.31 40.26
C LYS A 697 -13.64 4.19 38.79
N SER A 698 -14.46 4.71 37.88
CA SER A 698 -14.23 4.67 36.44
C SER A 698 -15.16 5.63 35.70
N HIS A 699 -14.70 6.18 34.58
CA HIS A 699 -15.52 7.02 33.69
C HIS A 699 -16.66 6.23 33.03
N LEU A 700 -16.55 4.90 32.96
CA LEU A 700 -17.63 4.02 32.48
C LEU A 700 -18.93 4.16 33.30
N LEU A 701 -18.83 4.64 34.55
CA LEU A 701 -19.97 4.88 35.44
C LEU A 701 -20.79 6.13 35.09
N LYS A 702 -20.40 6.91 34.06
CA LYS A 702 -21.22 8.01 33.50
C LYS A 702 -22.50 7.52 32.82
N GLN A 703 -22.53 6.25 32.42
CA GLN A 703 -23.65 5.60 31.74
C GLN A 703 -24.09 4.36 32.53
N LYS A 704 -25.11 3.64 32.04
CA LYS A 704 -25.53 2.39 32.66
C LYS A 704 -24.41 1.37 32.48
N SER A 705 -23.82 0.93 33.60
CA SER A 705 -22.70 0.01 33.59
C SER A 705 -23.07 -1.35 34.19
N LEU A 706 -22.21 -2.32 33.98
CA LEU A 706 -22.32 -3.65 34.53
C LEU A 706 -21.00 -4.05 35.19
N ILE A 707 -21.06 -4.46 36.45
CA ILE A 707 -19.94 -5.08 37.17
C ILE A 707 -20.11 -6.59 37.06
N GLU A 708 -19.08 -7.28 36.60
CA GLU A 708 -18.99 -8.72 36.53
C GLU A 708 -17.72 -9.17 37.25
N ILE A 709 -17.82 -10.20 38.09
CA ILE A 709 -16.68 -10.76 38.80
C ILE A 709 -16.53 -12.21 38.38
N TYR A 710 -15.35 -12.58 37.91
CA TYR A 710 -15.02 -13.91 37.46
C TYR A 710 -13.98 -14.55 38.38
N SER A 711 -14.02 -15.87 38.48
CA SER A 711 -12.89 -16.66 38.98
C SER A 711 -11.69 -16.56 38.04
N LEU A 712 -10.50 -16.96 38.50
CA LEU A 712 -9.30 -17.02 37.65
C LEU A 712 -9.44 -18.01 36.47
N THR A 713 -10.36 -18.96 36.56
CA THR A 713 -10.67 -19.91 35.47
C THR A 713 -11.79 -19.40 34.55
N GLY A 714 -12.16 -18.12 34.65
CA GLY A 714 -13.14 -17.49 33.75
C GLY A 714 -14.61 -17.71 34.09
N SER A 715 -14.95 -18.47 35.14
CA SER A 715 -16.36 -18.66 35.55
C SER A 715 -16.93 -17.39 36.21
N LEU A 716 -18.09 -16.93 35.77
CA LEU A 716 -18.79 -15.76 36.34
C LEU A 716 -19.31 -16.09 37.76
N ILE A 717 -18.92 -15.28 38.74
CA ILE A 717 -19.23 -15.44 40.17
C ILE A 717 -20.25 -14.41 40.66
N MET A 718 -20.21 -13.19 40.13
CA MET A 718 -21.13 -12.12 40.47
C MET A 718 -21.40 -11.24 39.25
N LYS A 719 -22.64 -10.76 39.13
CA LYS A 719 -23.05 -9.76 38.14
C LYS A 719 -23.95 -8.73 38.80
N LYS A 720 -23.72 -7.45 38.53
CA LYS A 720 -24.48 -6.34 39.11
C LYS A 720 -24.59 -5.16 38.14
N GLU A 721 -25.81 -4.75 37.83
CA GLU A 721 -26.04 -3.51 37.09
C GLU A 721 -25.83 -2.28 37.99
N VAL A 722 -25.27 -1.23 37.41
CA VAL A 722 -25.01 0.05 38.06
C VAL A 722 -25.63 1.16 37.23
N SER A 723 -26.52 1.94 37.86
CA SER A 723 -27.08 3.12 37.22
C SER A 723 -26.02 4.21 37.03
N PRO A 724 -26.15 5.04 35.99
CA PRO A 724 -25.28 6.20 35.76
C PRO A 724 -25.14 7.05 37.02
N ASN A 725 -23.93 7.50 37.33
CA ASN A 725 -23.71 8.47 38.41
C ASN A 725 -22.61 9.48 38.08
N ASN A 726 -22.82 10.72 38.51
CA ASN A 726 -21.90 11.83 38.25
C ASN A 726 -20.62 11.77 39.10
N THR A 727 -20.59 10.93 40.14
CA THR A 727 -19.43 10.76 41.02
C THR A 727 -18.36 9.82 40.44
N LEU A 728 -18.66 9.14 39.33
CA LEU A 728 -17.80 8.15 38.67
C LEU A 728 -17.33 7.03 39.61
N GLN A 729 -18.09 6.76 40.67
CA GLN A 729 -17.74 5.78 41.69
C GLN A 729 -18.98 5.01 42.12
N VAL A 730 -18.81 3.72 42.39
CA VAL A 730 -19.85 2.86 42.93
C VAL A 730 -19.25 2.00 44.03
N GLN A 731 -19.97 1.88 45.14
CA GLN A 731 -19.64 0.92 46.19
C GLN A 731 -20.51 -0.32 46.02
N THR A 732 -19.91 -1.50 46.06
CA THR A 732 -20.64 -2.78 45.98
C THR A 732 -20.21 -3.72 47.08
N GLU A 733 -21.19 -4.45 47.64
CA GLU A 733 -20.92 -5.49 48.61
C GLU A 733 -20.33 -6.72 47.90
N LEU A 734 -19.26 -7.29 48.45
CA LEU A 734 -18.64 -8.52 47.98
C LEU A 734 -18.92 -9.65 48.97
N ARG A 735 -19.68 -10.65 48.52
CA ARG A 735 -19.89 -11.92 49.24
C ARG A 735 -19.08 -13.04 48.59
N LEU A 736 -17.78 -12.81 48.46
CA LEU A 736 -16.84 -13.72 47.82
C LEU A 736 -16.02 -14.45 48.89
N LYS A 737 -15.57 -15.66 48.59
CA LYS A 737 -14.59 -16.36 49.43
C LYS A 737 -13.24 -15.64 49.32
N LYS A 738 -12.35 -15.89 50.28
CA LYS A 738 -10.96 -15.42 50.18
C LYS A 738 -10.32 -15.95 48.90
N GLY A 739 -9.68 -15.10 48.12
CA GLY A 739 -9.13 -15.47 46.82
C GLY A 739 -8.89 -14.28 45.88
N ILE A 740 -8.37 -14.58 44.70
CA ILE A 740 -8.15 -13.62 43.62
C ILE A 740 -9.21 -13.82 42.56
N TYR A 741 -9.77 -12.72 42.07
CA TYR A 741 -10.84 -12.67 41.07
C TYR A 741 -10.50 -11.64 40.00
N LEU A 742 -11.17 -11.73 38.85
CA LEU A 742 -11.18 -10.70 37.82
C LEU A 742 -12.46 -9.89 37.94
N LEU A 743 -12.35 -8.58 38.12
CA LEU A 743 -13.49 -7.66 38.09
C LEU A 743 -13.51 -6.96 36.74
N LYS A 744 -14.57 -7.16 35.96
CA LYS A 744 -14.88 -6.45 34.73
C LYS A 744 -15.95 -5.41 35.01
N LEU A 745 -15.73 -4.19 34.54
CA LEU A 745 -16.72 -3.14 34.46
C LEU A 745 -16.97 -2.84 32.99
N SER A 746 -18.21 -2.96 32.52
CA SER A 746 -18.59 -2.67 31.13
C SER A 746 -19.69 -1.62 31.04
N SER A 747 -19.72 -0.86 29.95
CA SER A 747 -20.75 0.12 29.60
C SER A 747 -20.86 0.20 28.08
N GLY A 748 -21.94 -0.32 27.49
CA GLY A 748 -22.03 -0.47 26.04
C GLY A 748 -20.94 -1.41 25.49
N LEU A 749 -20.17 -0.94 24.50
CA LEU A 749 -19.04 -1.68 23.93
C LEU A 749 -17.73 -1.52 24.75
N ASP A 750 -17.66 -0.54 25.65
CA ASP A 750 -16.48 -0.31 26.47
C ASP A 750 -16.43 -1.24 27.67
N SER A 751 -15.24 -1.77 27.99
CA SER A 751 -15.01 -2.44 29.27
C SER A 751 -13.61 -2.23 29.82
N ARG A 752 -13.46 -2.43 31.13
CA ARG A 752 -12.18 -2.44 31.85
C ARG A 752 -12.15 -3.64 32.79
N VAL A 753 -11.02 -4.33 32.85
CA VAL A 753 -10.81 -5.45 33.77
C VAL A 753 -9.73 -5.06 34.78
N GLY A 754 -9.91 -5.47 36.03
CA GLY A 754 -8.95 -5.26 37.09
C GLY A 754 -8.92 -6.46 38.02
N LYS A 755 -7.73 -6.75 38.55
CA LYS A 755 -7.55 -7.78 39.58
C LYS A 755 -8.26 -7.35 40.87
N LEU A 756 -9.07 -8.23 41.44
CA LEU A 756 -9.72 -8.06 42.74
C LEU A 756 -9.20 -9.12 43.71
N ILE A 757 -8.65 -8.69 44.84
CA ILE A 757 -8.13 -9.57 45.89
C ILE A 757 -9.08 -9.48 47.10
N VAL A 758 -9.64 -10.61 47.52
CA VAL A 758 -10.52 -10.70 48.70
C VAL A 758 -9.77 -11.46 49.80
N ASN A 759 -9.57 -10.79 50.94
CA ASN A 759 -8.69 -11.27 52.02
C ASN A 759 -9.38 -11.99 53.16
#